data_AF-A0A3G8LGM8-F1
#
_entry.id   AF-A0A3G8LGM8-F1
#
_cell.length_a   1.000
_cell.length_b   1.000
_cell.length_c   1.000
_cell.angle_alpha   90.00
_cell.angle_beta   90.00
_cell.angle_gamma   90.00
#
_symmetry.space_group_name_H-M   'P 1'
#
loop_
_entity.id
_entity.type
_entity.pdbx_description
1 polymer ?
#
loop_
_entity_poly.entity_id
_entity_poly.type
_entity_poly.pdbx_seq_one_letter_code
_entity_poly.pdbx_strand_id
1 'polypeptide(L)'
;MNKRQVKILTVSLLATSLVAAPVIAAGVTYSYTKSQNYWVQNFNLDTLNQIKEIKSKNQQLSEDLKQEKAKLSSLDKNSAEYRKQQQVVSDKEAELKNSSDEYNELINKNIKSIETIAKSKGNSEDAKIITAEYVFILQSLISAAQDAELADVDLDIPNAEEAKKISDFYGKWVDKFASIDLSNLNEVTVAWVKGLQFEYSVLRDNYKYGAPFLLSSFSWGAASSYPANSFYDSFKNLDGNLPKALEVLKEAKDNNIVLSKVLIKNNIKYLLETFFQTELVAFYKDSTKQEISVNDLLSSASDNPWVEFTKYYANDYYNTTTQGLGENIQDLKLTKENAGDKEKENSIEISVNGQSQKIYGLGFTEADLNANNVGLIGVVGNEEINGKTLYDQYLKMATTESLTAQEVNDSGYTTTTTASGNMKKVATEVAKLIAGESGAWKPQIKYDVDGRGPKPVETITVNIRDENGNIDLKEFNKWLNQEQFFFGREDKSYYTEELKNSLVSDPKLARYVKELKDKGYENLKNSDRPYGSITDKQFYYGALEAFKGYQQFKEQTVNFGKGFFANEVPEFEMYTYRYPRRAIEGVGAYNSGVKAFIFNTDPYFSLPKWSLTSFADHESMMGHHNQIYYAKQYLAKYNDQQLGNIFDYTAYVEGWALFMEWFAIEAGYYGTPDYDSDDNYAMPVDFQVSKGITSFSQARTASEVTDEIVNKIKSLHGGVYWTLTAKDGENNNKEHALRAIKLTNMLQYFGALNEAQLRNMRRAVDTAYHGDIEGHTDLPRGASINQVREFMKSNSALGIGDITSESLRYLVLPAQATSYNAGKESMLGLYTKVRKHFGLTRKEFVEQTKSFTSIGEEHENAEHGYIKEFLDKLLMNGALPLDALKAVIEKGYNLN
;
A
#
# COMPACT_ATOMS: atom_id res chain seq x y z
N MET A 1 -5.30 0.61 -19.77
CA MET A 1 -5.05 -0.22 -20.97
C MET A 1 -5.16 -1.69 -20.57
N ASN A 2 -6.29 -2.30 -20.95
CA ASN A 2 -6.67 -3.72 -20.92
C ASN A 2 -5.77 -4.72 -20.17
N LYS A 3 -6.11 -4.99 -18.90
CA LYS A 3 -6.02 -6.34 -18.33
C LYS A 3 -7.35 -7.05 -18.58
N ARG A 4 -7.62 -7.36 -19.85
CA ARG A 4 -8.65 -8.35 -20.20
C ARG A 4 -8.24 -9.67 -19.54
N GLN A 5 -9.17 -10.29 -18.82
CA GLN A 5 -9.24 -11.72 -18.58
C GLN A 5 -7.89 -12.40 -18.34
N VAL A 6 -7.40 -12.28 -17.10
CA VAL A 6 -6.67 -13.38 -16.49
C VAL A 6 -7.48 -13.80 -15.27
N LYS A 7 -8.64 -14.43 -15.54
CA LYS A 7 -8.95 -15.63 -14.78
C LYS A 7 -7.72 -16.51 -15.00
N ILE A 8 -6.91 -16.72 -13.98
CA ILE A 8 -6.07 -17.91 -13.97
C ILE A 8 -7.09 -19.03 -14.13
N LEU A 9 -7.17 -19.59 -15.34
CA LEU A 9 -7.63 -20.94 -15.55
C LEU A 9 -6.61 -21.80 -14.80
N THR A 10 -6.78 -21.88 -13.47
CA THR A 10 -6.57 -23.12 -12.78
C THR A 10 -7.48 -24.06 -13.53
N VAL A 11 -6.89 -25.08 -14.16
CA VAL A 11 -7.65 -26.12 -14.82
C VAL A 11 -8.46 -26.82 -13.72
N SER A 12 -9.65 -26.29 -13.43
CA SER A 12 -10.69 -26.94 -12.62
C SER A 12 -11.33 -28.06 -13.44
N LEU A 13 -10.52 -29.01 -13.91
CA LEU A 13 -11.01 -30.33 -14.33
C LEU A 13 -10.97 -31.34 -13.17
N LEU A 14 -10.42 -30.97 -12.01
CA LEU A 14 -10.48 -31.78 -10.78
C LEU A 14 -11.86 -31.75 -10.09
N ALA A 15 -12.75 -30.81 -10.44
CA ALA A 15 -13.97 -30.54 -9.66
C ALA A 15 -15.29 -31.07 -10.27
N THR A 16 -15.31 -31.55 -11.52
CA THR A 16 -16.58 -31.83 -12.23
C THR A 16 -17.31 -33.12 -11.82
N SER A 17 -16.79 -33.91 -10.87
CA SER A 17 -17.44 -35.14 -10.37
C SER A 17 -17.78 -35.13 -8.87
N LEU A 18 -17.68 -33.99 -8.15
CA LEU A 18 -18.04 -33.88 -6.72
C LEU A 18 -19.56 -33.94 -6.43
N VAL A 19 -20.38 -34.34 -7.40
CA VAL A 19 -21.83 -34.48 -7.24
C VAL A 19 -22.16 -35.87 -6.70
N ALA A 20 -22.31 -35.95 -5.37
CA ALA A 20 -23.28 -36.78 -4.62
C ALA A 20 -22.69 -37.37 -3.34
N ALA A 21 -22.61 -36.58 -2.27
CA ALA A 21 -22.81 -37.09 -0.92
C ALA A 21 -23.38 -35.98 -0.02
N PRO A 22 -24.54 -36.19 0.64
CA PRO A 22 -25.09 -35.20 1.54
C PRO A 22 -24.18 -35.07 2.78
N VAL A 23 -23.71 -33.85 3.04
CA VAL A 23 -23.13 -33.47 4.33
C VAL A 23 -24.29 -33.45 5.34
N ILE A 24 -24.54 -34.60 5.98
CA ILE A 24 -25.55 -34.70 7.04
C ILE A 24 -24.96 -34.13 8.33
N ALA A 25 -25.60 -33.07 8.82
CA ALA A 25 -25.39 -32.48 10.12
C ALA A 25 -26.11 -33.28 11.24
N ALA A 26 -25.56 -33.14 12.45
CA ALA A 26 -26.13 -33.36 13.79
C ALA A 26 -26.02 -34.75 14.48
N GLY A 27 -25.33 -34.74 15.63
CA GLY A 27 -25.82 -35.25 16.92
C GLY A 27 -25.48 -36.70 17.30
N VAL A 28 -24.58 -36.89 18.27
CA VAL A 28 -24.76 -37.62 19.56
C VAL A 28 -23.41 -37.65 20.28
N THR A 29 -23.29 -36.83 21.32
CA THR A 29 -22.25 -36.90 22.34
C THR A 29 -22.52 -38.09 23.27
N TYR A 30 -21.43 -38.73 23.75
CA TYR A 30 -21.34 -39.71 24.86
C TYR A 30 -20.96 -41.18 24.56
N SER A 31 -20.45 -41.52 23.36
CA SER A 31 -19.70 -42.79 23.14
C SER A 31 -18.30 -42.60 22.52
N TYR A 32 -17.86 -41.34 22.41
CA TYR A 32 -16.80 -40.87 21.52
C TYR A 32 -15.37 -41.30 21.88
N THR A 33 -15.09 -41.71 23.12
CA THR A 33 -13.71 -41.99 23.57
C THR A 33 -13.18 -43.38 23.20
N LYS A 34 -14.03 -44.34 22.82
CA LYS A 34 -13.59 -45.70 22.46
C LYS A 34 -13.44 -45.93 20.95
N SER A 35 -14.13 -45.15 20.11
CA SER A 35 -14.06 -45.25 18.64
C SER A 35 -12.92 -44.43 18.02
N GLN A 36 -12.37 -43.43 18.71
CA GLN A 36 -11.24 -42.65 18.18
C GLN A 36 -9.96 -43.49 18.01
N ASN A 37 -9.73 -44.50 18.86
CA ASN A 37 -8.57 -45.39 18.75
C ASN A 37 -8.64 -46.38 17.57
N TYR A 38 -9.80 -46.59 16.94
CA TYR A 38 -9.93 -47.55 15.83
C TYR A 38 -9.67 -46.92 14.45
N TRP A 39 -10.01 -45.64 14.27
CA TRP A 39 -9.77 -44.92 13.00
C TRP A 39 -8.33 -44.38 12.88
N VAL A 40 -7.69 -44.10 14.02
CA VAL A 40 -6.29 -43.62 14.09
C VAL A 40 -5.28 -44.76 13.81
N GLN A 41 -5.67 -46.03 13.91
CA GLN A 41 -4.74 -47.16 13.73
C GLN A 41 -4.45 -47.54 12.27
N ASN A 42 -5.15 -46.98 11.26
CA ASN A 42 -5.04 -47.44 9.87
C ASN A 42 -4.69 -46.39 8.81
N PHE A 43 -4.62 -45.10 9.14
CA PHE A 43 -4.09 -44.10 8.18
C PHE A 43 -2.58 -43.96 8.40
N ASN A 44 -1.79 -44.33 7.38
CA ASN A 44 -0.34 -44.32 7.43
C ASN A 44 0.25 -43.41 6.33
N LEU A 45 1.55 -43.15 6.43
CA LEU A 45 2.27 -42.36 5.42
C LEU A 45 2.21 -42.99 4.02
N ASP A 46 2.07 -44.31 3.88
CA ASP A 46 1.96 -44.96 2.57
C ASP A 46 0.70 -44.50 1.81
N THR A 47 -0.44 -44.43 2.51
CA THR A 47 -1.69 -43.93 1.93
C THR A 47 -1.56 -42.45 1.56
N LEU A 48 -0.88 -41.66 2.39
CA LEU A 48 -0.61 -40.26 2.09
C LEU A 48 0.32 -40.10 0.87
N ASN A 49 1.33 -40.95 0.74
CA ASN A 49 2.25 -40.95 -0.39
C ASN A 49 1.52 -41.30 -1.69
N GLN A 50 0.60 -42.26 -1.67
CA GLN A 50 -0.27 -42.55 -2.82
C GLN A 50 -1.12 -41.31 -3.21
N ILE A 51 -1.72 -40.62 -2.24
CA ILE A 51 -2.46 -39.37 -2.48
C ILE A 51 -1.55 -38.33 -3.16
N LYS A 52 -0.31 -38.16 -2.66
CA LYS A 52 0.68 -37.21 -3.21
C LYS A 52 1.14 -37.59 -4.62
N GLU A 53 1.36 -38.88 -4.89
CA GLU A 53 1.75 -39.39 -6.20
C GLU A 53 0.65 -39.11 -7.25
N ILE A 54 -0.61 -39.44 -6.94
CA ILE A 54 -1.73 -39.18 -7.83
C ILE A 54 -1.92 -37.67 -8.05
N LYS A 55 -1.75 -36.85 -7.00
CA LYS A 55 -1.80 -35.39 -7.10
C LYS A 55 -0.71 -34.83 -8.01
N SER A 56 0.53 -35.29 -7.86
CA SER A 56 1.66 -34.93 -8.72
C SER A 56 1.40 -35.33 -10.18
N LYS A 57 0.88 -36.55 -10.40
CA LYS A 57 0.45 -37.02 -11.72
C LYS A 57 -0.64 -36.12 -12.32
N ASN A 58 -1.66 -35.74 -11.55
CA ASN A 58 -2.72 -34.83 -12.00
C ASN A 58 -2.17 -33.45 -12.38
N GLN A 59 -1.22 -32.92 -11.60
CA GLN A 59 -0.57 -31.64 -11.91
C GLN A 59 0.21 -31.72 -13.23
N GLN A 60 0.99 -32.80 -13.44
CA GLN A 60 1.71 -33.01 -14.70
C GLN A 60 0.75 -33.15 -15.89
N LEU A 61 -0.30 -33.96 -15.76
CA LEU A 61 -1.32 -34.14 -16.80
C LEU A 61 -2.04 -32.83 -17.15
N SER A 62 -2.31 -31.98 -16.16
CA SER A 62 -2.90 -30.66 -16.36
C SER A 62 -1.98 -29.72 -17.14
N GLU A 63 -0.68 -29.66 -16.81
CA GLU A 63 0.29 -28.84 -17.55
C GLU A 63 0.48 -29.34 -18.98
N ASP A 64 0.60 -30.67 -19.17
CA ASP A 64 0.62 -31.27 -20.48
C ASP A 64 -0.62 -30.89 -21.30
N LEU A 65 -1.82 -31.03 -20.71
CA LEU A 65 -3.07 -30.70 -21.36
C LEU A 65 -3.13 -29.24 -21.78
N LYS A 66 -2.61 -28.32 -20.96
CA LYS A 66 -2.51 -26.90 -21.28
C LYS A 66 -1.61 -26.65 -22.49
N GLN A 67 -0.46 -27.33 -22.56
CA GLN A 67 0.42 -27.25 -23.73
C GLN A 67 -0.24 -27.81 -24.99
N GLU A 68 -0.94 -28.95 -24.89
CA GLU A 68 -1.64 -29.56 -26.02
C GLU A 68 -2.84 -28.71 -26.49
N LYS A 69 -3.56 -28.04 -25.58
CA LYS A 69 -4.62 -27.07 -25.93
C LYS A 69 -4.05 -25.83 -26.63
N ALA A 70 -2.89 -25.34 -26.17
CA ALA A 70 -2.21 -24.23 -26.83
C ALA A 70 -1.80 -24.60 -28.27
N LYS A 71 -1.21 -25.80 -28.46
CA LYS A 71 -0.92 -26.34 -29.81
C LYS A 71 -2.18 -26.43 -30.66
N LEU A 72 -3.26 -27.02 -30.14
CA LEU A 72 -4.55 -27.13 -30.84
C LEU A 72 -5.08 -25.78 -31.31
N SER A 73 -4.99 -24.76 -30.46
CA SER A 73 -5.49 -23.39 -30.75
C SER A 73 -4.73 -22.69 -31.89
N SER A 74 -3.51 -23.13 -32.19
CA SER A 74 -2.66 -22.58 -33.25
C SER A 74 -2.87 -23.22 -34.63
N LEU A 75 -3.65 -24.31 -34.70
CA LEU A 75 -3.88 -25.09 -35.93
C LEU A 75 -5.16 -24.63 -36.65
N ASP A 76 -5.18 -24.78 -37.97
CA ASP A 76 -6.40 -24.57 -38.78
C ASP A 76 -7.44 -25.65 -38.46
N LYS A 77 -8.63 -25.22 -38.02
CA LYS A 77 -9.76 -26.08 -37.60
C LYS A 77 -10.19 -27.11 -38.65
N ASN A 78 -9.96 -26.85 -39.93
CA ASN A 78 -10.34 -27.78 -41.01
C ASN A 78 -9.24 -28.79 -41.38
N SER A 79 -8.03 -28.62 -40.83
CA SER A 79 -6.87 -29.46 -41.15
C SER A 79 -6.98 -30.87 -40.54
N ALA A 80 -6.33 -31.84 -41.18
CA ALA A 80 -6.17 -33.18 -40.61
C ALA A 80 -5.35 -33.16 -39.30
N GLU A 81 -4.41 -32.23 -39.19
CA GLU A 81 -3.55 -32.04 -38.03
C GLU A 81 -4.34 -31.52 -36.81
N TYR A 82 -5.30 -30.59 -37.02
CA TYR A 82 -6.22 -30.17 -35.97
C TYR A 82 -7.05 -31.33 -35.43
N ARG A 83 -7.63 -32.17 -36.30
CA ARG A 83 -8.41 -33.35 -35.86
C ARG A 83 -7.56 -34.32 -35.04
N LYS A 84 -6.31 -34.56 -35.44
CA LYS A 84 -5.38 -35.41 -34.70
C LYS A 84 -5.03 -34.80 -33.34
N GLN A 85 -4.72 -33.51 -33.31
CA GLN A 85 -4.40 -32.79 -32.08
C GLN A 85 -5.61 -32.69 -31.14
N GLN A 86 -6.83 -32.60 -31.68
CA GLN A 86 -8.07 -32.60 -30.92
C GLN A 86 -8.27 -33.95 -30.21
N GLN A 87 -7.95 -35.06 -30.87
CA GLN A 87 -7.97 -36.39 -30.23
C GLN A 87 -6.95 -36.48 -29.09
N VAL A 88 -5.71 -35.98 -29.29
CA VAL A 88 -4.68 -35.94 -28.22
C VAL A 88 -5.17 -35.14 -27.00
N VAL A 89 -5.81 -33.99 -27.23
CA VAL A 89 -6.43 -33.19 -26.15
C VAL A 89 -7.53 -33.99 -25.45
N SER A 90 -8.42 -34.65 -26.19
CA SER A 90 -9.50 -35.46 -25.64
C SER A 90 -8.98 -36.66 -24.82
N ASP A 91 -7.92 -37.33 -25.28
CA ASP A 91 -7.32 -38.47 -24.60
C ASP A 91 -6.66 -38.03 -23.28
N LYS A 92 -5.93 -36.91 -23.29
CA LYS A 92 -5.37 -36.32 -22.05
C LYS A 92 -6.46 -35.82 -21.10
N GLU A 93 -7.57 -35.29 -21.61
CA GLU A 93 -8.73 -34.94 -20.77
C GLU A 93 -9.32 -36.17 -20.07
N ALA A 94 -9.47 -37.29 -20.78
CA ALA A 94 -9.94 -38.54 -20.21
C ALA A 94 -8.95 -39.12 -19.18
N GLU A 95 -7.64 -39.08 -19.46
CA GLU A 95 -6.60 -39.54 -18.54
C GLU A 95 -6.58 -38.71 -17.25
N LEU A 96 -6.62 -37.38 -17.37
CA LEU A 96 -6.70 -36.46 -16.24
C LEU A 96 -7.98 -36.71 -15.43
N LYS A 97 -9.12 -36.92 -16.10
CA LYS A 97 -10.39 -37.24 -15.43
C LYS A 97 -10.30 -38.54 -14.62
N ASN A 98 -9.80 -39.63 -15.22
CA ASN A 98 -9.68 -40.91 -14.53
C ASN A 98 -8.76 -40.83 -13.30
N SER A 99 -7.62 -40.15 -13.45
CA SER A 99 -6.66 -39.93 -12.36
C SER A 99 -7.22 -38.98 -11.27
N SER A 100 -8.10 -38.05 -11.65
CA SER A 100 -8.85 -37.20 -10.71
C SER A 100 -9.92 -37.99 -9.96
N ASP A 101 -10.65 -38.88 -10.64
CA ASP A 101 -11.66 -39.75 -10.02
C ASP A 101 -10.99 -40.71 -9.01
N GLU A 102 -9.82 -41.27 -9.34
CA GLU A 102 -8.99 -42.09 -8.42
C GLU A 102 -8.55 -41.30 -7.17
N TYR A 103 -8.05 -40.08 -7.37
CA TYR A 103 -7.70 -39.17 -6.29
C TYR A 103 -8.90 -38.92 -5.36
N ASN A 104 -10.06 -38.61 -5.93
CA ASN A 104 -11.28 -38.30 -5.19
C ASN A 104 -11.78 -39.50 -4.38
N GLU A 105 -11.75 -40.71 -4.93
CA GLU A 105 -12.09 -41.93 -4.20
C GLU A 105 -11.19 -42.13 -2.98
N LEU A 106 -9.88 -41.94 -3.16
CA LEU A 106 -8.89 -42.10 -2.10
C LEU A 106 -9.06 -41.03 -1.00
N ILE A 107 -9.33 -39.78 -1.37
CA ILE A 107 -9.64 -38.71 -0.41
C ILE A 107 -10.92 -39.03 0.35
N ASN A 108 -12.01 -39.38 -0.34
CA ASN A 108 -13.31 -39.66 0.28
C ASN A 108 -13.24 -40.81 1.30
N LYS A 109 -12.44 -41.84 1.01
CA LYS A 109 -12.20 -42.96 1.91
C LYS A 109 -11.47 -42.56 3.20
N ASN A 110 -10.58 -41.58 3.13
CA ASN A 110 -9.61 -41.27 4.18
C ASN A 110 -9.80 -39.92 4.88
N ILE A 111 -10.63 -39.01 4.35
CA ILE A 111 -10.76 -37.62 4.81
C ILE A 111 -11.09 -37.50 6.31
N LYS A 112 -11.94 -38.38 6.84
CA LYS A 112 -12.30 -38.39 8.27
C LYS A 112 -11.10 -38.71 9.16
N SER A 113 -10.24 -39.64 8.74
CA SER A 113 -9.03 -40.00 9.47
C SER A 113 -8.00 -38.87 9.42
N ILE A 114 -7.77 -38.28 8.23
CA ILE A 114 -6.89 -37.13 8.04
C ILE A 114 -7.34 -35.94 8.89
N GLU A 115 -8.63 -35.61 8.85
CA GLU A 115 -9.23 -34.53 9.65
C GLU A 115 -9.13 -34.82 11.15
N THR A 116 -9.30 -36.07 11.58
CA THR A 116 -9.14 -36.46 12.99
C THR A 116 -7.70 -36.25 13.46
N ILE A 117 -6.70 -36.62 12.64
CA ILE A 117 -5.28 -36.41 12.95
C ILE A 117 -4.99 -34.92 13.06
N ALA A 118 -5.40 -34.13 12.06
CA ALA A 118 -5.19 -32.68 12.03
C ALA A 118 -5.78 -31.94 13.24
N LYS A 119 -6.91 -32.40 13.78
CA LYS A 119 -7.58 -31.85 14.97
C LYS A 119 -7.06 -32.39 16.30
N SER A 120 -6.35 -33.52 16.27
CA SER A 120 -5.87 -34.18 17.48
C SER A 120 -4.59 -33.52 17.99
N LYS A 121 -4.40 -33.49 19.30
CA LYS A 121 -3.12 -33.08 19.88
C LYS A 121 -2.05 -34.10 19.52
N GLY A 122 -1.23 -33.75 18.56
CA GLY A 122 -0.05 -34.50 18.12
C GLY A 122 1.11 -33.53 17.87
N ASN A 123 2.34 -33.98 18.05
CA ASN A 123 3.53 -33.23 17.62
C ASN A 123 4.54 -34.20 16.98
N SER A 124 4.05 -35.35 16.48
CA SER A 124 4.88 -36.25 15.68
C SER A 124 5.07 -35.66 14.29
N GLU A 125 6.19 -36.00 13.65
CA GLU A 125 6.48 -35.54 12.30
C GLU A 125 5.41 -36.03 11.30
N ASP A 126 4.96 -37.28 11.44
CA ASP A 126 3.86 -37.83 10.63
C ASP A 126 2.58 -37.00 10.76
N ALA A 127 2.20 -36.61 11.99
CA ALA A 127 1.01 -35.80 12.21
C ALA A 127 1.13 -34.42 11.55
N LYS A 128 2.33 -33.82 11.57
CA LYS A 128 2.60 -32.55 10.87
C LYS A 128 2.50 -32.69 9.35
N ILE A 129 3.10 -33.72 8.77
CA ILE A 129 3.05 -34.00 7.33
C ILE A 129 1.60 -34.26 6.89
N ILE A 130 0.83 -35.01 7.66
CA ILE A 130 -0.59 -35.29 7.39
C ILE A 130 -1.43 -34.01 7.49
N THR A 131 -1.19 -33.19 8.51
CA THR A 131 -1.89 -31.92 8.71
C THR A 131 -1.58 -30.92 7.60
N ALA A 132 -0.32 -30.86 7.14
CA ALA A 132 0.07 -30.05 5.99
C ALA A 132 -0.68 -30.45 4.72
N GLU A 133 -0.80 -31.76 4.42
CA GLU A 133 -1.59 -32.22 3.27
C GLU A 133 -3.09 -31.92 3.44
N TYR A 134 -3.61 -32.01 4.67
CA TYR A 134 -5.01 -31.67 4.95
C TYR A 134 -5.37 -30.24 4.53
N VAL A 135 -4.44 -29.28 4.66
CA VAL A 135 -4.65 -27.89 4.21
C VAL A 135 -4.91 -27.84 2.70
N PHE A 136 -4.12 -28.55 1.89
CA PHE A 136 -4.32 -28.61 0.45
C PHE A 136 -5.61 -29.34 0.08
N ILE A 137 -5.95 -30.41 0.80
CA ILE A 137 -7.22 -31.11 0.60
C ILE A 137 -8.40 -30.17 0.89
N LEU A 138 -8.34 -29.37 1.96
CA LEU A 138 -9.36 -28.36 2.26
C LEU A 138 -9.52 -27.36 1.12
N GLN A 139 -8.44 -26.83 0.55
CA GLN A 139 -8.54 -25.92 -0.60
C GLN A 139 -9.25 -26.55 -1.80
N SER A 140 -8.90 -27.79 -2.15
CA SER A 140 -9.57 -28.53 -3.23
C SER A 140 -11.07 -28.73 -2.95
N LEU A 141 -11.42 -29.07 -1.70
CA LEU A 141 -12.81 -29.24 -1.28
C LEU A 141 -13.58 -27.90 -1.30
N ILE A 142 -12.94 -26.79 -0.92
CA ILE A 142 -13.53 -25.45 -0.97
C ILE A 142 -13.89 -25.08 -2.40
N SER A 143 -12.94 -25.22 -3.34
CA SER A 143 -13.17 -24.89 -4.74
C SER A 143 -14.33 -25.70 -5.32
N ALA A 144 -14.35 -27.02 -5.09
CA ALA A 144 -15.44 -27.86 -5.58
C ALA A 144 -16.79 -27.56 -4.91
N ALA A 145 -16.79 -27.25 -3.61
CA ALA A 145 -18.02 -26.88 -2.91
C ALA A 145 -18.53 -25.51 -3.34
N GLN A 146 -17.65 -24.56 -3.69
CA GLN A 146 -18.05 -23.28 -4.24
C GLN A 146 -18.74 -23.46 -5.60
N ASP A 147 -18.16 -24.28 -6.48
CA ASP A 147 -18.74 -24.59 -7.80
C ASP A 147 -20.10 -25.32 -7.69
N ALA A 148 -20.36 -26.01 -6.58
CA ALA A 148 -21.60 -26.77 -6.37
C ALA A 148 -22.67 -25.99 -5.57
N GLU A 149 -22.29 -25.33 -4.48
CA GLU A 149 -23.20 -24.65 -3.55
C GLU A 149 -23.50 -23.20 -3.97
N LEU A 150 -22.60 -22.55 -4.74
CA LEU A 150 -22.70 -21.14 -5.13
C LEU A 150 -22.78 -20.96 -6.67
N ALA A 151 -23.10 -22.01 -7.43
CA ALA A 151 -23.14 -21.98 -8.90
C ALA A 151 -24.06 -20.90 -9.48
N ASP A 152 -25.21 -20.68 -8.84
CA ASP A 152 -26.25 -19.73 -9.25
C ASP A 152 -26.22 -18.43 -8.43
N VAL A 153 -25.13 -18.16 -7.71
CA VAL A 153 -24.97 -16.99 -6.84
C VAL A 153 -24.01 -16.00 -7.48
N ASP A 154 -24.45 -14.74 -7.59
CA ASP A 154 -23.56 -13.65 -8.02
C ASP A 154 -22.59 -13.30 -6.88
N LEU A 155 -21.30 -13.56 -7.09
CA LEU A 155 -20.25 -13.28 -6.11
C LEU A 155 -19.73 -11.83 -6.20
N ASP A 156 -20.01 -11.13 -7.30
CA ASP A 156 -19.49 -9.78 -7.53
C ASP A 156 -20.50 -8.72 -7.04
N ILE A 157 -21.80 -8.94 -7.26
CA ILE A 157 -22.87 -8.00 -6.87
C ILE A 157 -24.08 -8.77 -6.26
N PRO A 158 -23.89 -9.49 -5.13
CA PRO A 158 -24.98 -10.21 -4.49
C PRO A 158 -26.01 -9.28 -3.85
N ASN A 159 -27.28 -9.67 -3.89
CA ASN A 159 -28.31 -9.12 -2.99
C ASN A 159 -28.16 -9.69 -1.57
N ALA A 160 -28.99 -9.26 -0.61
CA ALA A 160 -28.84 -9.71 0.78
C ALA A 160 -28.98 -11.24 0.98
N GLU A 161 -29.87 -11.89 0.23
CA GLU A 161 -30.05 -13.35 0.33
C GLU A 161 -28.83 -14.11 -0.19
N GLU A 162 -28.32 -13.69 -1.35
CA GLU A 162 -27.09 -14.21 -1.96
C GLU A 162 -25.89 -13.97 -1.03
N ALA A 163 -25.73 -12.75 -0.51
CA ALA A 163 -24.65 -12.38 0.41
C ALA A 163 -24.66 -13.26 1.66
N LYS A 164 -25.85 -13.56 2.21
CA LYS A 164 -25.99 -14.49 3.34
C LYS A 164 -25.54 -15.91 2.97
N LYS A 165 -25.94 -16.43 1.80
CA LYS A 165 -25.49 -17.77 1.33
C LYS A 165 -23.97 -17.83 1.20
N ILE A 166 -23.34 -16.78 0.66
CA ILE A 166 -21.89 -16.70 0.51
C ILE A 166 -21.21 -16.63 1.89
N SER A 167 -21.75 -15.83 2.81
CA SER A 167 -21.23 -15.73 4.17
C SER A 167 -21.31 -17.07 4.91
N ASP A 168 -22.46 -17.74 4.89
CA ASP A 168 -22.66 -19.05 5.49
C ASP A 168 -21.72 -20.11 4.88
N PHE A 169 -21.48 -20.05 3.57
CA PHE A 169 -20.53 -20.92 2.88
C PHE A 169 -19.10 -20.74 3.44
N TYR A 170 -18.56 -19.52 3.44
CA TYR A 170 -17.20 -19.29 3.94
C TYR A 170 -17.09 -19.52 5.45
N GLY A 171 -18.15 -19.29 6.22
CA GLY A 171 -18.22 -19.59 7.66
C GLY A 171 -17.87 -21.04 7.99
N LYS A 172 -18.43 -22.01 7.25
CA LYS A 172 -18.14 -23.45 7.42
C LYS A 172 -16.65 -23.77 7.27
N TRP A 173 -15.97 -23.08 6.35
CA TRP A 173 -14.56 -23.32 6.02
C TRP A 173 -13.62 -22.63 7.01
N VAL A 174 -13.97 -21.43 7.47
CA VAL A 174 -13.26 -20.75 8.57
C VAL A 174 -13.25 -21.65 9.81
N ASP A 175 -14.37 -22.27 10.16
CA ASP A 175 -14.45 -23.20 11.30
C ASP A 175 -13.60 -24.46 11.11
N LYS A 176 -13.50 -24.97 9.88
CA LYS A 176 -12.62 -26.10 9.54
C LYS A 176 -11.15 -25.75 9.75
N PHE A 177 -10.68 -24.61 9.25
CA PHE A 177 -9.30 -24.18 9.53
C PHE A 177 -9.06 -23.89 11.01
N ALA A 178 -10.03 -23.28 11.70
CA ALA A 178 -9.94 -22.99 13.13
C ALA A 178 -9.82 -24.25 14.00
N SER A 179 -10.34 -25.38 13.52
CA SER A 179 -10.30 -26.66 14.24
C SER A 179 -8.97 -27.41 14.16
N ILE A 180 -8.06 -27.00 13.26
CA ILE A 180 -6.73 -27.63 13.13
C ILE A 180 -5.90 -27.33 14.38
N ASP A 181 -5.31 -28.36 14.98
CA ASP A 181 -4.48 -28.21 16.17
C ASP A 181 -3.10 -27.65 15.80
N LEU A 182 -2.74 -26.51 16.42
CA LEU A 182 -1.48 -25.81 16.14
C LEU A 182 -0.24 -26.59 16.59
N SER A 183 -0.38 -27.62 17.44
CA SER A 183 0.75 -28.49 17.81
C SER A 183 1.20 -29.37 16.64
N ASN A 184 0.31 -29.67 15.69
CA ASN A 184 0.62 -30.38 14.45
C ASN A 184 1.16 -29.46 13.34
N LEU A 185 1.46 -28.20 13.64
CA LEU A 185 2.00 -27.25 12.66
C LEU A 185 3.42 -26.84 13.06
N ASN A 186 4.22 -26.49 12.07
CA ASN A 186 5.47 -25.73 12.20
C ASN A 186 5.25 -24.29 11.72
N GLU A 187 6.27 -23.45 11.77
CA GLU A 187 6.20 -22.04 11.38
C GLU A 187 5.71 -21.83 9.93
N VAL A 188 6.07 -22.71 8.99
CA VAL A 188 5.62 -22.62 7.59
C VAL A 188 4.14 -22.99 7.45
N THR A 189 3.72 -24.10 8.07
CA THR A 189 2.34 -24.59 7.96
C THR A 189 1.36 -23.81 8.84
N VAL A 190 1.82 -23.14 9.90
CA VAL A 190 1.04 -22.13 10.64
C VAL A 190 0.66 -20.97 9.72
N ALA A 191 1.60 -20.48 8.90
CA ALA A 191 1.34 -19.42 7.93
C ALA A 191 0.20 -19.81 6.97
N TRP A 192 0.22 -21.06 6.49
CA TRP A 192 -0.79 -21.58 5.58
C TRP A 192 -2.18 -21.63 6.22
N VAL A 193 -2.28 -22.24 7.41
CA VAL A 193 -3.57 -22.38 8.11
C VAL A 193 -4.13 -21.02 8.52
N LYS A 194 -3.32 -20.17 9.16
CA LYS A 194 -3.77 -18.87 9.66
C LYS A 194 -4.03 -17.88 8.53
N GLY A 195 -3.22 -17.87 7.48
CA GLY A 195 -3.42 -17.03 6.31
C GLY A 195 -4.74 -17.37 5.60
N LEU A 196 -4.99 -18.66 5.32
CA LEU A 196 -6.25 -19.09 4.69
C LEU A 196 -7.46 -18.87 5.62
N GLN A 197 -7.33 -19.15 6.92
CA GLN A 197 -8.38 -18.86 7.90
C GLN A 197 -8.79 -17.39 7.85
N PHE A 198 -7.81 -16.48 7.81
CA PHE A 198 -8.06 -15.04 7.76
C PHE A 198 -8.71 -14.63 6.43
N GLU A 199 -8.18 -15.07 5.29
CA GLU A 199 -8.71 -14.80 3.95
C GLU A 199 -10.22 -15.13 3.86
N TYR A 200 -10.60 -16.34 4.25
CA TYR A 200 -12.01 -16.76 4.24
C TYR A 200 -12.84 -16.04 5.29
N SER A 201 -12.25 -15.60 6.41
CA SER A 201 -12.96 -14.78 7.40
C SER A 201 -13.30 -13.40 6.85
N VAL A 202 -12.39 -12.78 6.09
CA VAL A 202 -12.63 -11.49 5.45
C VAL A 202 -13.71 -11.61 4.38
N LEU A 203 -13.66 -12.65 3.54
CA LEU A 203 -14.73 -12.92 2.58
C LEU A 203 -16.07 -13.07 3.28
N ARG A 204 -16.17 -13.97 4.27
CA ARG A 204 -17.38 -14.17 5.08
C ARG A 204 -17.92 -12.86 5.65
N ASP A 205 -17.05 -12.07 6.29
CA ASP A 205 -17.43 -10.89 7.04
C ASP A 205 -17.80 -9.72 6.11
N ASN A 206 -17.17 -9.58 4.94
CA ASN A 206 -17.55 -8.57 3.95
C ASN A 206 -19.00 -8.77 3.48
N TYR A 207 -19.39 -10.01 3.15
CA TYR A 207 -20.78 -10.30 2.76
C TYR A 207 -21.74 -10.16 3.94
N LYS A 208 -21.31 -10.55 5.15
CA LYS A 208 -22.13 -10.47 6.37
C LYS A 208 -22.47 -9.04 6.77
N TYR A 209 -21.48 -8.14 6.74
CA TYR A 209 -21.60 -6.80 7.31
C TYR A 209 -21.89 -5.71 6.28
N GLY A 210 -22.45 -6.08 5.13
CA GLY A 210 -23.08 -5.12 4.21
C GLY A 210 -22.16 -4.46 3.20
N ALA A 211 -20.96 -4.99 2.93
CA ALA A 211 -20.11 -4.49 1.86
C ALA A 211 -20.81 -4.46 0.47
N PRO A 212 -21.69 -5.43 0.11
CA PRO A 212 -22.47 -5.36 -1.13
C PRO A 212 -23.37 -4.12 -1.24
N PHE A 213 -23.91 -3.62 -0.12
CA PHE A 213 -24.76 -2.42 -0.11
C PHE A 213 -24.01 -1.13 -0.46
N LEU A 214 -22.69 -1.15 -0.37
CA LEU A 214 -21.82 -0.08 -0.83
C LEU A 214 -21.21 -0.36 -2.22
N LEU A 215 -21.77 -1.35 -2.93
CA LEU A 215 -21.30 -1.82 -4.25
C LEU A 215 -19.80 -2.14 -4.24
N SER A 216 -19.33 -2.77 -3.15
CA SER A 216 -17.91 -3.10 -3.00
C SER A 216 -17.44 -4.04 -4.09
N SER A 217 -16.22 -3.86 -4.57
CA SER A 217 -15.64 -4.70 -5.62
C SER A 217 -14.91 -5.91 -5.05
N PHE A 218 -15.41 -7.11 -5.29
CA PHE A 218 -14.76 -8.37 -4.85
C PHE A 218 -13.75 -8.93 -5.86
N SER A 219 -13.63 -8.30 -7.04
CA SER A 219 -12.82 -8.79 -8.17
C SER A 219 -11.30 -8.90 -7.91
N TRP A 220 -10.79 -8.23 -6.88
CA TRP A 220 -9.37 -8.24 -6.51
C TRP A 220 -9.06 -9.14 -5.29
N GLY A 221 -10.04 -9.93 -4.83
CA GLY A 221 -9.88 -10.84 -3.69
C GLY A 221 -10.18 -10.20 -2.34
N ALA A 222 -10.02 -10.99 -1.26
CA ALA A 222 -10.43 -10.58 0.09
C ALA A 222 -9.64 -9.37 0.59
N ALA A 223 -8.37 -9.23 0.21
CA ALA A 223 -7.50 -8.14 0.64
C ALA A 223 -7.84 -6.77 0.03
N SER A 224 -8.79 -6.69 -0.93
CA SER A 224 -9.04 -5.48 -1.73
C SER A 224 -10.52 -5.23 -2.02
N SER A 225 -11.40 -5.62 -1.11
CA SER A 225 -12.86 -5.50 -1.25
C SER A 225 -13.41 -4.14 -0.76
N TYR A 226 -13.03 -3.04 -1.40
CA TYR A 226 -13.45 -1.67 -1.01
C TYR A 226 -14.78 -1.23 -1.65
N PRO A 227 -15.52 -0.27 -1.06
CA PRO A 227 -16.71 0.35 -1.66
C PRO A 227 -16.49 0.89 -3.08
N ALA A 228 -17.57 0.98 -3.88
CA ALA A 228 -17.51 1.71 -5.14
C ALA A 228 -17.13 3.18 -4.90
N ASN A 229 -16.07 3.65 -5.54
CA ASN A 229 -15.49 4.96 -5.28
C ASN A 229 -14.83 5.56 -6.53
N SER A 230 -14.62 6.88 -6.48
CA SER A 230 -14.03 7.67 -7.57
C SER A 230 -12.50 7.61 -7.61
N PHE A 231 -11.82 7.07 -6.59
CA PHE A 231 -10.36 7.02 -6.53
C PHE A 231 -9.79 5.84 -7.33
N TYR A 232 -10.39 4.66 -7.18
CA TYR A 232 -10.02 3.46 -7.95
C TYR A 232 -10.82 3.29 -9.25
N ASP A 233 -11.63 4.29 -9.62
CA ASP A 233 -12.57 4.21 -10.74
C ASP A 233 -13.53 3.00 -10.63
N SER A 234 -13.79 2.48 -9.42
CA SER A 234 -14.36 1.14 -9.24
C SER A 234 -15.83 1.02 -9.62
N PHE A 235 -16.55 2.13 -9.79
CA PHE A 235 -17.88 2.11 -10.44
C PHE A 235 -17.83 1.48 -11.83
N LYS A 236 -16.72 1.58 -12.58
CA LYS A 236 -16.59 0.93 -13.90
C LYS A 236 -16.71 -0.59 -13.83
N ASN A 237 -16.48 -1.20 -12.65
CA ASN A 237 -16.63 -2.64 -12.46
C ASN A 237 -18.10 -3.08 -12.48
N LEU A 238 -19.06 -2.15 -12.39
CA LEU A 238 -20.50 -2.41 -12.50
C LEU A 238 -20.98 -2.51 -13.96
N ASP A 239 -20.13 -2.19 -14.93
CA ASP A 239 -20.49 -2.22 -16.35
C ASP A 239 -20.93 -3.63 -16.76
N GLY A 240 -22.07 -3.71 -17.47
CA GLY A 240 -22.74 -4.97 -17.78
C GLY A 240 -23.66 -5.53 -16.69
N ASN A 241 -23.61 -5.03 -15.45
CA ASN A 241 -24.43 -5.49 -14.32
C ASN A 241 -25.25 -4.37 -13.64
N LEU A 242 -25.45 -3.23 -14.31
CA LEU A 242 -26.14 -2.06 -13.77
C LEU A 242 -27.55 -2.34 -13.21
N PRO A 243 -28.42 -3.17 -13.84
CA PRO A 243 -29.73 -3.48 -13.27
C PRO A 243 -29.63 -4.14 -11.89
N LYS A 244 -28.72 -5.11 -11.72
CA LYS A 244 -28.49 -5.78 -10.44
C LYS A 244 -27.90 -4.83 -9.40
N ALA A 245 -26.93 -4.00 -9.80
CA ALA A 245 -26.37 -2.97 -8.91
C ALA A 245 -27.45 -1.97 -8.42
N LEU A 246 -28.41 -1.62 -9.29
CA LEU A 246 -29.54 -0.76 -8.94
C LEU A 246 -30.50 -1.45 -7.95
N GLU A 247 -30.76 -2.76 -8.10
CA GLU A 247 -31.54 -3.54 -7.13
C GLU A 247 -30.88 -3.56 -5.75
N VAL A 248 -29.58 -3.85 -5.69
CA VAL A 248 -28.82 -3.85 -4.43
C VAL A 248 -28.81 -2.47 -3.77
N LEU A 249 -28.70 -1.40 -4.55
CA LEU A 249 -28.73 -0.03 -4.02
C LEU A 249 -30.13 0.35 -3.49
N LYS A 250 -31.20 -0.13 -4.12
CA LYS A 250 -32.57 0.04 -3.61
C LYS A 250 -32.75 -0.70 -2.29
N GLU A 251 -32.24 -1.93 -2.18
CA GLU A 251 -32.24 -2.70 -0.94
C GLU A 251 -31.41 -2.01 0.16
N ALA A 252 -30.25 -1.42 -0.19
CA ALA A 252 -29.45 -0.62 0.74
C ALA A 252 -30.23 0.58 1.30
N LYS A 253 -30.95 1.30 0.43
CA LYS A 253 -31.82 2.42 0.81
C LYS A 253 -32.91 1.97 1.79
N ASP A 254 -33.59 0.85 1.49
CA ASP A 254 -34.67 0.32 2.34
C ASP A 254 -34.17 -0.08 3.74
N ASN A 255 -32.88 -0.39 3.86
CA ASN A 255 -32.19 -0.68 5.12
C ASN A 255 -31.52 0.55 5.77
N ASN A 256 -31.74 1.77 5.27
CA ASN A 256 -31.09 3.01 5.70
C ASN A 256 -29.55 3.01 5.59
N ILE A 257 -29.00 2.19 4.70
CA ILE A 257 -27.57 2.11 4.40
C ILE A 257 -27.27 3.09 3.26
N VAL A 258 -27.26 4.37 3.61
CA VAL A 258 -27.11 5.49 2.66
C VAL A 258 -25.89 6.32 3.04
N LEU A 259 -25.01 6.57 2.07
CA LEU A 259 -23.83 7.43 2.24
C LEU A 259 -24.22 8.89 2.55
N SER A 260 -23.24 9.70 2.98
CA SER A 260 -23.45 11.13 3.22
C SER A 260 -23.74 11.89 1.92
N LYS A 261 -24.42 13.04 2.05
CA LYS A 261 -24.77 13.87 0.89
C LYS A 261 -23.53 14.37 0.14
N VAL A 262 -22.47 14.73 0.87
CA VAL A 262 -21.17 15.12 0.30
C VAL A 262 -20.52 13.98 -0.51
N LEU A 263 -20.49 12.75 0.03
CA LEU A 263 -19.94 11.58 -0.69
C LEU A 263 -20.74 11.23 -1.94
N ILE A 264 -22.07 11.21 -1.83
CA ILE A 264 -22.95 10.94 -2.97
C ILE A 264 -22.74 12.01 -4.05
N LYS A 265 -22.62 13.30 -3.67
CA LYS A 265 -22.33 14.39 -4.61
C LYS A 265 -21.00 14.16 -5.35
N ASN A 266 -19.94 13.76 -4.64
CA ASN A 266 -18.66 13.40 -5.25
C ASN A 266 -18.79 12.23 -6.25
N ASN A 267 -19.56 11.21 -5.89
CA ASN A 267 -19.79 10.06 -6.76
C ASN A 267 -20.61 10.43 -8.01
N ILE A 268 -21.64 11.28 -7.89
CA ILE A 268 -22.40 11.79 -9.03
C ILE A 268 -21.48 12.56 -9.98
N LYS A 269 -20.65 13.46 -9.44
CA LYS A 269 -19.64 14.19 -10.22
C LYS A 269 -18.77 13.24 -11.03
N TYR A 270 -18.23 12.19 -10.40
CA TYR A 270 -17.43 11.15 -11.08
C TYR A 270 -18.22 10.40 -12.17
N LEU A 271 -19.47 9.99 -11.89
CA LEU A 271 -20.32 9.28 -12.85
C LEU A 271 -20.59 10.15 -14.10
N LEU A 272 -20.89 11.44 -13.90
CA LEU A 272 -21.09 12.38 -15.01
C LEU A 272 -19.83 12.55 -15.85
N GLU A 273 -18.67 12.74 -15.22
CA GLU A 273 -17.39 12.87 -15.91
C GLU A 273 -16.95 11.61 -16.67
N THR A 274 -17.35 10.44 -16.18
CA THR A 274 -16.92 9.16 -16.75
C THR A 274 -17.85 8.70 -17.86
N PHE A 275 -19.16 8.80 -17.63
CA PHE A 275 -20.17 8.16 -18.47
C PHE A 275 -21.03 9.15 -19.26
N PHE A 276 -21.00 10.45 -18.97
CA PHE A 276 -21.86 11.47 -19.60
C PHE A 276 -21.09 12.66 -20.22
N GLN A 277 -19.84 12.44 -20.65
CA GLN A 277 -19.02 13.49 -21.27
C GLN A 277 -19.65 14.10 -22.52
N THR A 278 -20.30 13.29 -23.35
CA THR A 278 -20.95 13.77 -24.59
C THR A 278 -22.03 14.81 -24.26
N GLU A 279 -22.85 14.52 -23.25
CA GLU A 279 -23.94 15.38 -22.80
C GLU A 279 -23.42 16.62 -22.09
N LEU A 280 -22.38 16.49 -21.25
CA LEU A 280 -21.73 17.62 -20.60
C LEU A 280 -21.13 18.60 -21.64
N VAL A 281 -20.46 18.07 -22.67
CA VAL A 281 -19.91 18.89 -23.77
C VAL A 281 -21.03 19.53 -24.59
N ALA A 282 -22.13 18.82 -24.84
CA ALA A 282 -23.29 19.37 -25.53
C ALA A 282 -23.92 20.53 -24.74
N PHE A 283 -24.12 20.36 -23.43
CA PHE A 283 -24.57 21.42 -22.53
C PHE A 283 -23.62 22.62 -22.55
N TYR A 284 -22.32 22.39 -22.44
CA TYR A 284 -21.32 23.47 -22.46
C TYR A 284 -21.40 24.29 -23.74
N LYS A 285 -21.53 23.62 -24.90
CA LYS A 285 -21.58 24.26 -26.23
C LYS A 285 -22.92 24.95 -26.54
N ASP A 286 -24.01 24.56 -25.88
CA ASP A 286 -25.33 25.16 -26.10
C ASP A 286 -25.40 26.59 -25.53
N SER A 287 -25.22 27.60 -26.38
CA SER A 287 -25.24 29.01 -25.97
C SER A 287 -26.59 29.49 -25.43
N THR A 288 -27.67 28.72 -25.60
CA THR A 288 -29.02 29.09 -25.11
C THR A 288 -29.25 28.72 -23.65
N LYS A 289 -28.39 27.88 -23.07
CA LYS A 289 -28.50 27.41 -21.67
C LYS A 289 -27.32 27.89 -20.84
N GLN A 290 -27.62 28.45 -19.67
CA GLN A 290 -26.62 28.79 -18.63
C GLN A 290 -26.61 27.77 -17.49
N GLU A 291 -27.74 27.10 -17.27
CA GLU A 291 -27.90 26.02 -16.31
C GLU A 291 -28.65 24.83 -16.94
N ILE A 292 -28.47 23.64 -16.36
CA ILE A 292 -29.25 22.43 -16.65
C ILE A 292 -29.41 21.62 -15.36
N SER A 293 -30.56 20.98 -15.14
CA SER A 293 -30.67 20.03 -14.03
C SER A 293 -29.88 18.75 -14.35
N VAL A 294 -29.33 18.06 -13.35
CA VAL A 294 -28.67 16.76 -13.56
C VAL A 294 -29.65 15.77 -14.17
N ASN A 295 -30.92 15.79 -13.76
CA ASN A 295 -31.95 14.92 -14.33
C ASN A 295 -32.23 15.18 -15.83
N ASP A 296 -32.25 16.45 -16.25
CA ASP A 296 -32.43 16.80 -17.66
C ASP A 296 -31.21 16.43 -18.51
N LEU A 297 -30.00 16.62 -17.97
CA LEU A 297 -28.76 16.17 -18.60
C LEU A 297 -28.80 14.66 -18.83
N LEU A 298 -29.10 13.87 -17.79
CA LEU A 298 -29.20 12.40 -17.88
C LEU A 298 -30.31 11.97 -18.84
N SER A 299 -31.42 12.71 -18.91
CA SER A 299 -32.53 12.41 -19.82
C SER A 299 -32.18 12.66 -21.29
N SER A 300 -31.16 13.47 -21.59
CA SER A 300 -30.69 13.69 -22.95
C SER A 300 -29.83 12.54 -23.52
N ALA A 301 -29.37 11.62 -22.66
CA ALA A 301 -28.50 10.49 -23.02
C ALA A 301 -29.29 9.21 -23.37
N SER A 302 -30.23 9.26 -24.32
CA SER A 302 -31.28 8.24 -24.52
C SER A 302 -30.82 6.79 -24.75
N ASP A 303 -29.56 6.55 -25.15
CA ASP A 303 -29.00 5.22 -25.41
C ASP A 303 -27.89 4.81 -24.41
N ASN A 304 -27.66 5.61 -23.36
CA ASN A 304 -26.60 5.35 -22.41
C ASN A 304 -27.09 4.40 -21.29
N PRO A 305 -26.49 3.20 -21.11
CA PRO A 305 -26.95 2.23 -20.12
C PRO A 305 -26.84 2.73 -18.67
N TRP A 306 -26.03 3.76 -18.41
CA TRP A 306 -25.85 4.36 -17.09
C TRP A 306 -27.00 5.30 -16.66
N VAL A 307 -27.92 5.65 -17.55
CA VAL A 307 -28.99 6.64 -17.28
C VAL A 307 -29.85 6.23 -16.10
N GLU A 308 -30.38 5.00 -16.09
CA GLU A 308 -31.32 4.57 -15.06
C GLU A 308 -30.65 4.54 -13.67
N PHE A 309 -29.48 3.91 -13.59
CA PHE A 309 -28.67 3.86 -12.37
C PHE A 309 -28.34 5.26 -11.85
N THR A 310 -27.78 6.12 -12.71
CA THR A 310 -27.31 7.45 -12.30
C THR A 310 -28.48 8.37 -11.93
N LYS A 311 -29.63 8.26 -12.61
CA LYS A 311 -30.85 9.00 -12.23
C LYS A 311 -31.34 8.60 -10.84
N TYR A 312 -31.42 7.31 -10.55
CA TYR A 312 -31.80 6.85 -9.22
C TYR A 312 -30.79 7.31 -8.16
N TYR A 313 -29.48 7.20 -8.45
CA TYR A 313 -28.42 7.63 -7.54
C TYR A 313 -28.48 9.13 -7.23
N ALA A 314 -28.68 9.97 -8.25
CA ALA A 314 -28.66 11.42 -8.15
C ALA A 314 -29.95 12.04 -7.58
N ASN A 315 -31.09 11.35 -7.70
CA ASN A 315 -32.38 11.85 -7.26
C ASN A 315 -32.84 11.14 -5.98
N ASP A 316 -33.13 9.83 -6.08
CA ASP A 316 -33.74 9.06 -4.99
C ASP A 316 -32.77 8.77 -3.86
N TYR A 317 -31.57 8.25 -4.19
CA TYR A 317 -30.58 7.87 -3.18
C TYR A 317 -29.99 9.12 -2.50
N TYR A 318 -29.59 10.12 -3.29
CA TYR A 318 -29.09 11.41 -2.81
C TYR A 318 -30.03 12.15 -1.85
N ASN A 319 -31.34 12.15 -2.13
CA ASN A 319 -32.31 12.85 -1.28
C ASN A 319 -32.80 12.04 -0.08
N THR A 320 -32.37 10.78 0.06
CA THR A 320 -32.74 9.95 1.23
C THR A 320 -31.90 10.26 2.47
N THR A 321 -30.63 10.65 2.29
CA THR A 321 -29.70 10.83 3.41
C THR A 321 -29.97 12.10 4.22
N THR A 322 -29.81 12.00 5.54
CA THR A 322 -29.92 13.13 6.49
C THR A 322 -28.57 13.53 7.08
N GLN A 323 -27.47 12.94 6.58
CA GLN A 323 -26.14 13.00 7.21
C GLN A 323 -25.12 13.60 6.23
N GLY A 324 -24.10 14.26 6.79
CA GLY A 324 -23.08 14.99 6.02
C GLY A 324 -23.69 15.84 4.92
N LEU A 325 -24.64 16.70 5.29
CA LEU A 325 -25.53 17.40 4.36
C LEU A 325 -24.79 18.37 3.43
N GLY A 326 -23.67 18.93 3.89
CA GLY A 326 -22.93 19.95 3.13
C GLY A 326 -23.82 21.12 2.75
N GLU A 327 -23.78 21.51 1.48
CA GLU A 327 -24.67 22.54 0.94
C GLU A 327 -26.17 22.16 0.99
N ASN A 328 -26.48 20.86 1.09
CA ASN A 328 -27.84 20.31 1.16
C ASN A 328 -28.75 20.71 -0.01
N ILE A 329 -28.21 20.63 -1.23
CA ILE A 329 -28.95 20.89 -2.47
C ILE A 329 -30.10 19.86 -2.58
N GLN A 330 -31.30 20.28 -2.99
CA GLN A 330 -32.41 19.35 -3.27
C GLN A 330 -32.43 18.97 -4.74
N ASP A 331 -32.37 19.97 -5.61
CA ASP A 331 -32.34 19.80 -7.06
C ASP A 331 -30.93 20.07 -7.58
N LEU A 332 -30.21 18.99 -7.91
CA LEU A 332 -28.86 19.11 -8.46
C LEU A 332 -28.90 19.76 -9.85
N LYS A 333 -28.13 20.83 -10.01
CA LYS A 333 -28.00 21.59 -11.25
C LYS A 333 -26.53 21.78 -11.62
N LEU A 334 -26.27 21.94 -12.90
CA LEU A 334 -24.96 22.26 -13.47
C LEU A 334 -24.99 23.65 -14.08
N THR A 335 -23.89 24.40 -13.95
CA THR A 335 -23.72 25.76 -14.49
C THR A 335 -22.39 25.91 -15.22
N LYS A 336 -22.30 26.88 -16.13
CA LYS A 336 -21.07 27.18 -16.89
C LYS A 336 -20.11 28.11 -16.16
N GLU A 337 -20.61 28.84 -15.17
CA GLU A 337 -19.85 29.79 -14.36
C GLU A 337 -19.95 29.43 -12.88
N ASN A 338 -18.86 29.69 -12.13
CA ASN A 338 -18.82 29.57 -10.68
C ASN A 338 -19.42 30.82 -10.05
N ALA A 339 -20.74 30.90 -9.97
CA ALA A 339 -21.43 32.08 -9.47
C ALA A 339 -20.95 32.45 -8.06
N GLY A 340 -20.27 33.60 -7.94
CA GLY A 340 -19.76 34.12 -6.67
C GLY A 340 -18.61 33.31 -6.06
N ASP A 341 -17.83 32.57 -6.87
CA ASP A 341 -16.73 31.70 -6.41
C ASP A 341 -17.16 30.73 -5.30
N LYS A 342 -18.38 30.21 -5.42
CA LYS A 342 -19.03 29.38 -4.41
C LYS A 342 -18.38 28.00 -4.28
N GLU A 343 -18.08 27.37 -5.42
CA GLU A 343 -17.26 26.14 -5.43
C GLU A 343 -15.79 26.48 -5.20
N LYS A 344 -15.16 25.77 -4.28
CA LYS A 344 -13.74 25.93 -3.94
C LYS A 344 -12.87 24.91 -4.65
N GLU A 345 -13.37 23.69 -4.82
CA GLU A 345 -12.63 22.58 -5.42
C GLU A 345 -13.57 21.48 -5.96
N ASN A 346 -12.99 20.45 -6.57
CA ASN A 346 -13.69 19.25 -7.07
C ASN A 346 -14.79 19.52 -8.12
N SER A 347 -14.68 20.61 -8.90
CA SER A 347 -15.57 20.89 -10.03
C SER A 347 -15.45 19.84 -11.14
N ILE A 348 -16.45 19.79 -12.03
CA ILE A 348 -16.45 18.89 -13.18
C ILE A 348 -15.48 19.40 -14.24
N GLU A 349 -14.66 18.51 -14.79
CA GLU A 349 -13.79 18.80 -15.93
C GLU A 349 -14.24 18.07 -17.22
N ILE A 350 -14.27 18.82 -18.32
CA ILE A 350 -14.61 18.32 -19.65
C ILE A 350 -13.55 18.69 -20.68
N SER A 351 -13.40 17.87 -21.73
CA SER A 351 -12.51 18.19 -22.85
C SER A 351 -13.29 18.81 -24.00
N VAL A 352 -13.04 20.08 -24.29
CA VAL A 352 -13.63 20.81 -25.42
C VAL A 352 -12.51 21.25 -26.35
N ASN A 353 -12.51 20.74 -27.59
CA ASN A 353 -11.48 21.02 -28.59
C ASN A 353 -10.05 20.76 -28.08
N GLY A 354 -9.87 19.75 -27.22
CA GLY A 354 -8.58 19.39 -26.64
C GLY A 354 -8.13 20.28 -25.47
N GLN A 355 -8.98 21.18 -24.97
CA GLN A 355 -8.73 21.98 -23.78
C GLN A 355 -9.67 21.57 -22.65
N SER A 356 -9.15 21.50 -21.42
CA SER A 356 -9.98 21.29 -20.22
C SER A 356 -10.82 22.54 -19.96
N GLN A 357 -12.13 22.35 -19.79
CA GLN A 357 -13.09 23.37 -19.39
C GLN A 357 -13.81 22.89 -18.13
N LYS A 358 -14.28 23.83 -17.31
CA LYS A 358 -14.98 23.51 -16.06
C LYS A 358 -16.49 23.65 -16.21
N ILE A 359 -17.20 22.74 -15.57
CA ILE A 359 -18.64 22.85 -15.27
C ILE A 359 -18.77 22.85 -13.74
N TYR A 360 -19.66 23.69 -13.23
CA TYR A 360 -19.90 23.87 -11.80
C TYR A 360 -21.30 23.35 -11.44
N GLY A 361 -21.63 23.33 -10.16
CA GLY A 361 -22.88 22.84 -9.55
C GLY A 361 -22.74 21.60 -8.65
N LEU A 362 -21.66 20.83 -8.79
CA LEU A 362 -21.40 19.60 -7.99
C LEU A 362 -20.08 19.61 -7.23
N GLY A 363 -19.23 20.61 -7.43
CA GLY A 363 -17.99 20.77 -6.70
C GLY A 363 -18.23 21.04 -5.21
N PHE A 364 -17.15 20.98 -4.43
CA PHE A 364 -17.23 21.24 -2.99
C PHE A 364 -17.24 22.74 -2.72
N THR A 365 -18.24 23.16 -1.97
CA THR A 365 -18.35 24.49 -1.37
C THR A 365 -17.75 24.49 0.02
N GLU A 366 -17.63 25.67 0.62
CA GLU A 366 -17.22 25.79 2.03
C GLU A 366 -18.16 25.03 2.98
N ALA A 367 -19.46 24.91 2.66
CA ALA A 367 -20.40 24.14 3.46
C ALA A 367 -20.11 22.62 3.38
N ASP A 368 -19.70 22.12 2.22
CA ASP A 368 -19.33 20.71 2.04
C ASP A 368 -18.01 20.38 2.74
N LEU A 369 -17.02 21.27 2.62
CA LEU A 369 -15.70 21.09 3.24
C LEU A 369 -15.75 21.12 4.78
N ASN A 370 -16.74 21.80 5.35
CA ASN A 370 -16.98 21.89 6.80
C ASN A 370 -18.08 20.94 7.31
N ALA A 371 -18.66 20.10 6.45
CA ALA A 371 -19.68 19.15 6.88
C ALA A 371 -19.07 18.03 7.73
N ASN A 372 -19.66 17.77 8.90
CA ASN A 372 -19.32 16.64 9.76
C ASN A 372 -20.10 15.38 9.38
N ASN A 373 -19.66 14.23 9.88
CA ASN A 373 -20.27 12.91 9.62
C ASN A 373 -20.38 12.59 8.12
N VAL A 374 -19.38 12.99 7.35
CA VAL A 374 -19.32 12.72 5.90
C VAL A 374 -18.83 11.32 5.56
N GLY A 375 -18.08 10.67 6.45
CA GLY A 375 -17.63 9.29 6.27
C GLY A 375 -18.66 8.23 6.68
N LEU A 376 -18.21 6.98 6.84
CA LEU A 376 -19.09 5.84 7.12
C LEU A 376 -19.77 5.92 8.48
N ILE A 377 -19.18 6.64 9.44
CA ILE A 377 -19.78 6.82 10.75
C ILE A 377 -21.11 7.57 10.72
N GLY A 378 -21.37 8.31 9.63
CA GLY A 378 -22.66 8.94 9.38
C GLY A 378 -23.74 7.98 8.88
N VAL A 379 -23.40 6.76 8.47
CA VAL A 379 -24.39 5.78 7.98
C VAL A 379 -25.20 5.24 9.16
N VAL A 380 -26.50 5.54 9.17
CA VAL A 380 -27.43 5.12 10.23
C VAL A 380 -27.65 3.60 10.20
N GLY A 381 -28.03 3.05 9.04
CA GLY A 381 -28.26 1.62 8.86
C GLY A 381 -29.37 1.04 9.75
N ASN A 382 -29.19 -0.22 10.14
CA ASN A 382 -30.07 -0.99 11.01
C ASN A 382 -29.27 -1.65 12.18
N GLU A 383 -29.91 -2.53 12.94
CA GLU A 383 -29.28 -3.19 14.10
C GLU A 383 -28.09 -4.08 13.73
N GLU A 384 -28.11 -4.73 12.57
CA GLU A 384 -27.05 -5.65 12.11
C GLU A 384 -25.98 -4.95 11.27
N ILE A 385 -26.38 -3.99 10.44
CA ILE A 385 -25.54 -3.32 9.45
C ILE A 385 -25.72 -1.81 9.58
N ASN A 386 -24.70 -1.14 10.09
CA ASN A 386 -24.62 0.31 10.24
C ASN A 386 -23.19 0.81 9.99
N GLY A 387 -22.98 2.13 10.09
CA GLY A 387 -21.69 2.75 9.84
C GLY A 387 -20.53 2.13 10.62
N LYS A 388 -20.77 1.76 11.88
CA LYS A 388 -19.77 1.12 12.73
C LYS A 388 -19.42 -0.27 12.22
N THR A 389 -20.41 -1.15 12.01
CA THR A 389 -20.13 -2.53 11.58
C THR A 389 -19.51 -2.60 10.18
N LEU A 390 -19.93 -1.69 9.28
CA LEU A 390 -19.33 -1.53 7.95
C LEU A 390 -17.85 -1.15 8.07
N TYR A 391 -17.55 -0.11 8.85
CA TYR A 391 -16.18 0.36 8.99
C TYR A 391 -15.29 -0.64 9.74
N ASP A 392 -15.76 -1.24 10.83
CA ASP A 392 -15.00 -2.24 11.59
C ASP A 392 -14.58 -3.41 10.69
N GLN A 393 -15.42 -3.81 9.73
CA GLN A 393 -15.07 -4.86 8.78
C GLN A 393 -14.01 -4.41 7.77
N TYR A 394 -14.14 -3.22 7.18
CA TYR A 394 -13.09 -2.68 6.30
C TYR A 394 -11.78 -2.47 7.06
N LEU A 395 -11.86 -2.07 8.33
CA LEU A 395 -10.72 -1.89 9.21
C LEU A 395 -10.02 -3.22 9.50
N LYS A 396 -10.77 -4.28 9.81
CA LYS A 396 -10.21 -5.63 9.96
C LYS A 396 -9.52 -6.10 8.68
N MET A 397 -10.15 -5.92 7.52
CA MET A 397 -9.55 -6.26 6.22
C MET A 397 -8.25 -5.48 5.97
N ALA A 398 -8.26 -4.17 6.21
CA ALA A 398 -7.13 -3.30 5.89
C ALA A 398 -5.97 -3.42 6.89
N THR A 399 -6.26 -3.58 8.18
CA THR A 399 -5.24 -3.75 9.24
C THR A 399 -4.76 -5.19 9.36
N THR A 400 -5.56 -6.16 8.93
CA THR A 400 -5.31 -7.60 9.03
C THR A 400 -5.17 -8.15 10.45
N GLU A 401 -5.66 -7.37 11.41
CA GLU A 401 -5.75 -7.68 12.83
C GLU A 401 -7.15 -7.31 13.30
N SER A 402 -7.58 -7.87 14.43
CA SER A 402 -8.88 -7.54 15.03
C SER A 402 -8.79 -6.30 15.93
N LEU A 403 -8.32 -5.18 15.38
CA LEU A 403 -8.20 -3.90 16.10
C LEU A 403 -9.53 -3.13 16.08
N THR A 404 -9.85 -2.46 17.19
CA THR A 404 -10.96 -1.51 17.24
C THR A 404 -10.58 -0.19 16.57
N ALA A 405 -11.58 0.55 16.08
CA ALA A 405 -11.36 1.89 15.55
C ALA A 405 -10.69 2.84 16.57
N GLN A 406 -11.01 2.70 17.87
CA GLN A 406 -10.39 3.49 18.93
C GLN A 406 -8.89 3.19 19.06
N GLU A 407 -8.50 1.91 19.14
CA GLU A 407 -7.08 1.52 19.21
C GLU A 407 -6.29 2.04 18.01
N VAL A 408 -6.90 2.02 16.82
CA VAL A 408 -6.27 2.56 15.61
C VAL A 408 -6.16 4.07 15.67
N ASN A 409 -7.19 4.78 16.15
CA ASN A 409 -7.19 6.23 16.31
C ASN A 409 -6.13 6.70 17.32
N ASP A 410 -6.14 6.13 18.53
CA ASP A 410 -5.22 6.48 19.62
C ASP A 410 -3.76 6.26 19.21
N SER A 411 -3.48 5.12 18.56
CA SER A 411 -2.15 4.82 18.02
C SER A 411 -1.73 5.83 16.93
N GLY A 412 -2.64 6.16 16.01
CA GLY A 412 -2.39 7.16 14.97
C GLY A 412 -2.10 8.54 15.54
N TYR A 413 -2.88 8.98 16.53
CA TYR A 413 -2.73 10.29 17.15
C TYR A 413 -1.45 10.38 17.97
N THR A 414 -1.15 9.35 18.76
CA THR A 414 0.09 9.26 19.56
C THR A 414 1.33 9.28 18.68
N THR A 415 1.37 8.44 17.63
CA THR A 415 2.52 8.41 16.71
C THR A 415 2.69 9.73 15.95
N THR A 416 1.57 10.38 15.57
CA THR A 416 1.59 11.70 14.93
C THR A 416 2.21 12.76 15.84
N THR A 417 1.71 12.88 17.08
CA THR A 417 2.14 13.93 18.01
C THR A 417 3.58 13.72 18.51
N THR A 418 4.00 12.47 18.73
CA THR A 418 5.39 12.13 19.07
C THR A 418 6.35 12.51 17.94
N ALA A 419 6.05 12.13 16.71
CA ALA A 419 6.89 12.46 15.55
C ALA A 419 7.00 13.98 15.34
N SER A 420 5.90 14.74 15.44
CA SER A 420 5.95 16.21 15.40
C SER A 420 6.81 16.80 16.52
N GLY A 421 6.78 16.22 17.72
CA GLY A 421 7.68 16.57 18.83
C GLY A 421 9.15 16.39 18.46
N ASN A 422 9.51 15.25 17.85
CA ASN A 422 10.89 15.00 17.40
C ASN A 422 11.31 15.88 16.23
N MET A 423 10.41 16.17 15.29
CA MET A 423 10.65 17.15 14.22
C MET A 423 11.02 18.52 14.80
N LYS A 424 10.33 18.97 15.85
CA LYS A 424 10.65 20.23 16.55
C LYS A 424 12.01 20.20 17.26
N LYS A 425 12.39 19.06 17.85
CA LYS A 425 13.73 18.88 18.46
C LYS A 425 14.83 19.02 17.40
N VAL A 426 14.70 18.34 16.26
CA VAL A 426 15.66 18.40 15.16
C VAL A 426 15.74 19.81 14.57
N ALA A 427 14.60 20.47 14.36
CA ALA A 427 14.56 21.85 13.90
C ALA A 427 15.28 22.81 14.86
N THR A 428 15.23 22.53 16.17
CA THR A 428 15.99 23.28 17.19
C THR A 428 17.49 23.10 16.99
N GLU A 429 17.96 21.87 16.79
CA GLU A 429 19.38 21.58 16.55
C GLU A 429 19.90 22.14 15.21
N VAL A 430 19.05 22.13 14.17
CA VAL A 430 19.36 22.80 12.89
C VAL A 430 19.49 24.31 13.10
N ALA A 431 18.57 24.94 13.85
CA ALA A 431 18.65 26.36 14.16
C ALA A 431 19.93 26.70 14.94
N LYS A 432 20.36 25.86 15.89
CA LYS A 432 21.64 26.02 16.59
C LYS A 432 22.83 25.94 15.65
N LEU A 433 22.84 24.96 14.74
CA LEU A 433 23.94 24.76 13.81
C LEU A 433 24.08 25.92 12.82
N ILE A 434 22.97 26.45 12.30
CA ILE A 434 22.94 27.47 11.25
C ILE A 434 22.99 28.90 11.85
N ALA A 435 22.12 29.20 12.80
CA ALA A 435 21.93 30.54 13.35
C ALA A 435 22.63 30.78 14.69
N GLY A 436 23.28 29.76 15.25
CA GLY A 436 23.95 29.82 16.56
C GLY A 436 23.04 29.43 17.73
N GLU A 437 23.63 29.29 18.92
CA GLU A 437 22.99 28.75 20.12
C GLU A 437 21.77 29.55 20.63
N SER A 438 21.67 30.84 20.30
CA SER A 438 20.61 31.73 20.78
C SER A 438 20.24 32.81 19.75
N GLY A 439 19.18 33.57 20.03
CA GLY A 439 18.68 34.65 19.17
C GLY A 439 17.72 34.17 18.08
N ALA A 440 16.93 35.10 17.55
CA ALA A 440 15.98 34.80 16.48
C ALA A 440 16.64 34.29 15.19
N TRP A 441 15.95 33.39 14.47
CA TRP A 441 16.35 32.93 13.15
C TRP A 441 15.25 33.24 12.14
N LYS A 442 15.52 34.22 11.25
CA LYS A 442 14.58 34.76 10.28
C LYS A 442 15.16 34.79 8.87
N PRO A 443 15.46 33.63 8.24
CA PRO A 443 16.11 33.61 6.94
C PRO A 443 15.16 34.11 5.84
N GLN A 444 15.75 34.70 4.80
CA GLN A 444 15.07 34.95 3.53
C GLN A 444 15.22 33.73 2.63
N ILE A 445 14.12 33.25 2.04
CA ILE A 445 14.09 32.09 1.16
C ILE A 445 13.38 32.42 -0.15
N LYS A 446 13.79 31.75 -1.24
CA LYS A 446 12.98 31.68 -2.47
C LYS A 446 11.92 30.60 -2.28
N TYR A 447 10.66 30.97 -2.39
CA TYR A 447 9.53 30.10 -2.11
C TYR A 447 8.47 30.22 -3.21
N ASP A 448 8.01 29.07 -3.68
CA ASP A 448 6.91 28.95 -4.63
C ASP A 448 5.61 28.64 -3.87
N VAL A 449 4.70 29.62 -3.82
CA VAL A 449 3.49 29.56 -2.99
C VAL A 449 2.38 28.71 -3.60
N ASP A 450 2.40 28.46 -4.91
CA ASP A 450 1.40 27.64 -5.61
C ASP A 450 2.02 26.58 -6.54
N GLY A 451 3.34 26.43 -6.52
CA GLY A 451 4.08 25.39 -7.21
C GLY A 451 4.01 25.57 -8.72
N ARG A 452 3.26 24.71 -9.40
CA ARG A 452 3.08 24.83 -10.86
C ARG A 452 1.98 25.83 -11.25
N GLY A 453 1.48 26.59 -10.28
CA GLY A 453 0.47 27.62 -10.50
C GLY A 453 1.02 28.86 -11.21
N PRO A 454 0.16 29.85 -11.46
CA PRO A 454 0.54 31.06 -12.19
C PRO A 454 1.35 32.06 -11.35
N LYS A 455 1.48 31.88 -10.03
CA LYS A 455 2.18 32.86 -9.19
C LYS A 455 3.70 32.76 -9.39
N PRO A 456 4.42 33.90 -9.40
CA PRO A 456 5.88 33.88 -9.46
C PRO A 456 6.47 33.40 -8.12
N VAL A 457 7.69 32.86 -8.18
CA VAL A 457 8.49 32.63 -6.97
C VAL A 457 8.81 33.95 -6.28
N GLU A 458 8.59 33.99 -4.98
CA GLU A 458 8.81 35.17 -4.16
C GLU A 458 9.98 34.96 -3.20
N THR A 459 10.64 36.06 -2.81
CA THR A 459 11.55 36.05 -1.67
C THR A 459 10.76 36.41 -0.43
N ILE A 460 10.59 35.44 0.47
CA ILE A 460 9.84 35.63 1.72
C ILE A 460 10.78 35.52 2.92
N THR A 461 10.40 36.15 4.03
CA THR A 461 11.07 35.95 5.33
C THR A 461 10.26 34.96 6.13
N VAL A 462 10.89 33.87 6.58
CA VAL A 462 10.26 32.88 7.47
C VAL A 462 10.75 33.06 8.90
N ASN A 463 9.85 33.02 9.88
CA ASN A 463 10.19 33.30 11.28
C ASN A 463 10.32 31.99 12.07
N ILE A 464 11.45 31.32 11.92
CA ILE A 464 11.62 29.94 12.39
C ILE A 464 11.85 29.87 13.90
N ARG A 465 12.74 30.71 14.44
CA ARG A 465 13.08 30.76 15.87
C ARG A 465 12.84 32.15 16.41
N ASP A 466 12.09 32.26 17.50
CA ASP A 466 11.90 33.53 18.22
C ASP A 466 13.11 33.89 19.12
N GLU A 467 13.09 35.07 19.74
CA GLU A 467 14.17 35.51 20.64
C GLU A 467 14.31 34.65 21.91
N ASN A 468 13.26 33.92 22.28
CA ASN A 468 13.25 33.02 23.43
C ASN A 468 13.75 31.61 23.07
N GLY A 469 14.07 31.35 21.80
CA GLY A 469 14.53 30.06 21.30
C GLY A 469 13.39 29.09 20.90
N ASN A 470 12.14 29.53 20.90
CA ASN A 470 11.01 28.67 20.49
C ASN A 470 11.01 28.49 18.97
N ILE A 471 10.89 27.24 18.52
CA ILE A 471 10.73 26.89 17.11
C ILE A 471 9.26 26.90 16.70
N ASP A 472 8.98 27.58 15.58
CA ASP A 472 7.76 27.41 14.79
C ASP A 472 7.99 26.35 13.70
N LEU A 473 7.37 25.18 13.88
CA LEU A 473 7.54 24.06 12.97
C LEU A 473 6.92 24.35 11.58
N LYS A 474 5.85 25.15 11.49
CA LYS A 474 5.25 25.50 10.20
C LYS A 474 6.19 26.38 9.38
N GLU A 475 6.85 27.34 10.02
CA GLU A 475 7.86 28.19 9.38
C GLU A 475 9.13 27.41 9.01
N PHE A 476 9.56 26.46 9.86
CA PHE A 476 10.65 25.54 9.51
C PHE A 476 10.32 24.66 8.29
N ASN A 477 9.10 24.12 8.22
CA ASN A 477 8.64 23.32 7.09
C ASN A 477 8.59 24.15 5.79
N LYS A 478 8.25 25.44 5.87
CA LYS A 478 8.37 26.35 4.71
C LYS A 478 9.83 26.53 4.27
N TRP A 479 10.75 26.66 5.22
CA TRP A 479 12.19 26.72 4.93
C TRP A 479 12.69 25.44 4.25
N LEU A 480 12.20 24.27 4.64
CA LEU A 480 12.52 23.00 3.99
C LEU A 480 11.91 22.85 2.58
N ASN A 481 10.89 23.63 2.27
CA ASN A 481 10.23 23.66 0.96
C ASN A 481 10.74 24.79 0.04
N GLN A 482 11.85 25.44 0.38
CA GLN A 482 12.49 26.43 -0.50
C GLN A 482 13.11 25.80 -1.76
N GLU A 483 13.20 26.57 -2.84
CA GLU A 483 13.57 26.09 -4.18
C GLU A 483 14.81 25.18 -4.23
N GLN A 484 15.90 25.55 -3.53
CA GLN A 484 17.19 24.82 -3.59
C GLN A 484 17.15 23.39 -3.03
N PHE A 485 16.09 22.99 -2.32
CA PHE A 485 15.90 21.62 -1.84
C PHE A 485 15.31 20.68 -2.90
N PHE A 486 14.92 21.16 -4.07
CA PHE A 486 14.38 20.33 -5.15
C PHE A 486 15.33 20.32 -6.34
N PHE A 487 15.61 19.12 -6.87
CA PHE A 487 16.46 18.99 -8.06
C PHE A 487 15.80 19.65 -9.27
N GLY A 488 16.49 20.58 -9.92
CA GLY A 488 15.99 21.36 -11.06
C GLY A 488 15.41 22.73 -10.69
N ARG A 489 15.17 22.99 -9.40
CA ARG A 489 14.64 24.27 -8.88
C ARG A 489 15.71 25.17 -8.28
N GLU A 490 16.96 24.75 -8.28
CA GLU A 490 18.09 25.61 -7.96
C GLU A 490 18.12 26.85 -8.86
N ASP A 491 18.80 27.90 -8.38
CA ASP A 491 18.98 29.12 -9.17
C ASP A 491 19.57 28.82 -10.54
N LYS A 492 19.19 29.58 -11.57
CA LYS A 492 19.74 29.42 -12.92
C LYS A 492 21.26 29.47 -12.95
N SER A 493 21.90 30.22 -12.05
CA SER A 493 23.36 30.29 -11.94
C SER A 493 24.02 28.99 -11.47
N TYR A 494 23.27 28.08 -10.84
CA TYR A 494 23.76 26.77 -10.42
C TYR A 494 24.12 25.88 -11.62
N TYR A 495 23.29 25.92 -12.67
CA TYR A 495 23.48 25.12 -13.89
C TYR A 495 24.44 25.80 -14.89
N THR A 496 25.71 25.87 -14.52
CA THR A 496 26.78 26.33 -15.40
C THR A 496 27.00 25.36 -16.57
N GLU A 497 27.62 25.82 -17.66
CA GLU A 497 27.95 24.94 -18.80
C GLU A 497 28.92 23.82 -18.38
N GLU A 498 29.82 24.08 -17.43
CA GLU A 498 30.72 23.07 -16.88
C GLU A 498 29.93 21.96 -16.15
N LEU A 499 28.99 22.33 -15.27
CA LEU A 499 28.16 21.36 -14.55
C LEU A 499 27.31 20.53 -15.52
N LYS A 500 26.65 21.19 -16.48
CA LYS A 500 25.85 20.53 -17.52
C LYS A 500 26.67 19.50 -18.31
N ASN A 501 27.88 19.88 -18.71
CA ASN A 501 28.79 18.99 -19.43
C ASN A 501 29.20 17.82 -18.52
N SER A 502 29.56 18.08 -17.27
CA SER A 502 29.94 17.01 -16.33
C SER A 502 28.81 15.98 -16.13
N LEU A 503 27.54 16.42 -16.05
CA LEU A 503 26.40 15.54 -15.86
C LEU A 503 26.14 14.64 -17.07
N VAL A 504 26.31 15.19 -18.28
CA VAL A 504 26.07 14.44 -19.52
C VAL A 504 27.23 13.51 -19.83
N SER A 505 28.46 13.88 -19.48
CA SER A 505 29.66 13.07 -19.73
C SER A 505 29.99 12.06 -18.63
N ASP A 506 29.33 12.13 -17.46
CA ASP A 506 29.59 11.21 -16.35
C ASP A 506 29.27 9.76 -16.77
N PRO A 507 30.26 8.85 -16.78
CA PRO A 507 30.04 7.45 -17.10
C PRO A 507 28.99 6.78 -16.20
N LYS A 508 28.87 7.23 -14.94
CA LYS A 508 27.87 6.72 -13.99
C LYS A 508 26.45 7.12 -14.39
N LEU A 509 26.28 8.25 -15.08
CA LEU A 509 24.99 8.76 -15.51
C LEU A 509 24.63 8.43 -16.97
N ALA A 510 25.56 7.87 -17.74
CA ALA A 510 25.39 7.59 -19.17
C ALA A 510 24.11 6.78 -19.48
N ARG A 511 23.76 5.82 -18.62
CA ARG A 511 22.52 5.03 -18.77
C ARG A 511 21.25 5.88 -18.58
N TYR A 512 21.29 6.85 -17.66
CA TYR A 512 20.14 7.70 -17.37
C TYR A 512 19.98 8.81 -18.41
N VAL A 513 21.08 9.26 -19.03
CA VAL A 513 21.01 10.11 -20.23
C VAL A 513 20.26 9.36 -21.34
N LYS A 514 20.60 8.09 -21.59
CA LYS A 514 19.87 7.25 -22.55
C LYS A 514 18.42 7.05 -22.12
N GLU A 515 18.16 6.83 -20.84
CA GLU A 515 16.81 6.67 -20.33
C GLU A 515 15.94 7.93 -20.53
N LEU A 516 16.43 9.11 -20.15
CA LEU A 516 15.71 10.36 -20.34
C LEU A 516 15.34 10.57 -21.81
N LYS A 517 16.24 10.24 -22.73
CA LYS A 517 15.96 10.22 -24.17
C LYS A 517 14.84 9.25 -24.51
N ASP A 518 14.95 7.98 -24.10
CA ASP A 518 13.96 6.93 -24.39
C ASP A 518 12.58 7.23 -23.76
N LYS A 519 12.53 7.99 -22.66
CA LYS A 519 11.31 8.40 -21.95
C LYS A 519 10.73 9.72 -22.45
N GLY A 520 11.38 10.40 -23.40
CA GLY A 520 10.86 11.59 -24.08
C GLY A 520 11.28 12.95 -23.48
N TYR A 521 12.32 13.00 -22.66
CA TYR A 521 12.82 14.24 -22.05
C TYR A 521 13.84 15.00 -22.94
N GLU A 522 14.33 14.41 -24.04
CA GLU A 522 15.40 15.01 -24.87
C GLU A 522 15.06 16.42 -25.37
N ASN A 523 13.79 16.70 -25.64
CA ASN A 523 13.32 18.01 -26.11
C ASN A 523 13.53 19.14 -25.08
N LEU A 524 13.74 18.81 -23.80
CA LEU A 524 13.96 19.78 -22.73
C LEU A 524 15.40 20.32 -22.71
N LYS A 525 16.37 19.48 -23.11
CA LYS A 525 17.81 19.69 -22.93
C LYS A 525 18.33 21.03 -23.48
N ASN A 526 17.78 21.48 -24.59
CA ASN A 526 18.20 22.70 -25.28
C ASN A 526 17.10 23.78 -25.33
N SER A 527 16.09 23.70 -24.47
CA SER A 527 14.94 24.62 -24.47
C SER A 527 14.97 25.54 -23.25
N ASP A 528 14.83 26.85 -23.46
CA ASP A 528 14.67 27.83 -22.37
C ASP A 528 13.20 28.22 -22.14
N ARG A 529 12.26 27.43 -22.68
CA ARG A 529 10.82 27.63 -22.42
C ARG A 529 10.55 27.55 -20.90
N PRO A 530 9.72 28.46 -20.36
CA PRO A 530 9.30 28.40 -18.96
C PRO A 530 8.57 27.10 -18.62
N TYR A 531 8.85 26.57 -17.44
CA TYR A 531 8.21 25.42 -16.84
C TYR A 531 7.99 25.71 -15.35
N GLY A 532 6.85 26.30 -15.00
CA GLY A 532 6.67 26.92 -13.68
C GLY A 532 7.66 28.07 -13.48
N SER A 533 8.38 28.06 -12.36
CA SER A 533 9.45 28.98 -11.98
C SER A 533 10.80 28.70 -12.65
N ILE A 534 10.95 27.55 -13.33
CA ILE A 534 12.22 27.11 -13.95
C ILE A 534 12.13 27.11 -15.49
N THR A 535 13.18 26.67 -16.18
CA THR A 535 13.16 26.40 -17.63
C THR A 535 13.15 24.90 -17.92
N ASP A 536 12.71 24.52 -19.12
CA ASP A 536 12.85 23.17 -19.66
C ASP A 536 14.30 22.65 -19.48
N LYS A 537 15.30 23.49 -19.75
CA LYS A 537 16.72 23.15 -19.56
C LYS A 537 17.04 22.84 -18.10
N GLN A 538 16.62 23.67 -17.14
CA GLN A 538 16.80 23.41 -15.71
C GLN A 538 16.14 22.09 -15.29
N PHE A 539 14.94 21.78 -15.80
CA PHE A 539 14.31 20.49 -15.59
C PHE A 539 15.22 19.35 -16.07
N TYR A 540 15.65 19.35 -17.33
CA TYR A 540 16.48 18.26 -17.87
C TYR A 540 17.72 17.97 -17.02
N TYR A 541 18.47 19.00 -16.63
CA TYR A 541 19.67 18.83 -15.82
C TYR A 541 19.34 18.54 -14.35
N GLY A 542 18.23 19.04 -13.82
CA GLY A 542 17.66 18.64 -12.54
C GLY A 542 17.34 17.16 -12.47
N ALA A 543 16.77 16.60 -13.54
CA ALA A 543 16.51 15.16 -13.62
C ALA A 543 17.81 14.32 -13.55
N LEU A 544 18.90 14.77 -14.20
CA LEU A 544 20.20 14.11 -14.09
C LEU A 544 20.83 14.25 -12.69
N GLU A 545 20.72 15.42 -12.05
CA GLU A 545 21.15 15.60 -10.65
C GLU A 545 20.31 14.73 -9.69
N ALA A 546 19.02 14.53 -9.95
CA ALA A 546 18.19 13.63 -9.16
C ALA A 546 18.72 12.18 -9.26
N PHE A 547 18.95 11.67 -10.49
CA PHE A 547 19.56 10.35 -10.68
C PHE A 547 20.91 10.21 -9.99
N LYS A 548 21.75 11.25 -10.04
CA LYS A 548 23.03 11.30 -9.31
C LYS A 548 22.82 11.23 -7.79
N GLY A 549 21.85 11.95 -7.23
CA GLY A 549 21.50 11.90 -5.80
C GLY A 549 21.07 10.50 -5.36
N TYR A 550 20.16 9.86 -6.10
CA TYR A 550 19.74 8.49 -5.81
C TYR A 550 20.87 7.47 -6.02
N GLN A 551 21.77 7.70 -6.97
CA GLN A 551 22.97 6.88 -7.13
C GLN A 551 23.96 7.05 -5.97
N GLN A 552 24.14 8.26 -5.45
CA GLN A 552 24.93 8.51 -4.25
C GLN A 552 24.36 7.72 -3.05
N PHE A 553 23.04 7.74 -2.85
CA PHE A 553 22.38 6.88 -1.86
C PHE A 553 22.70 5.40 -2.11
N LYS A 554 22.42 4.88 -3.31
CA LYS A 554 22.66 3.47 -3.66
C LYS A 554 24.10 3.03 -3.35
N GLU A 555 25.09 3.83 -3.76
CA GLU A 555 26.51 3.56 -3.54
C GLU A 555 26.89 3.53 -2.04
N GLN A 556 26.21 4.32 -1.21
CA GLN A 556 26.51 4.44 0.21
C GLN A 556 25.79 3.42 1.10
N THR A 557 24.62 2.92 0.70
CA THR A 557 23.72 2.16 1.60
C THR A 557 23.54 0.69 1.22
N VAL A 558 23.59 0.33 -0.06
CA VAL A 558 23.16 -1.02 -0.51
C VAL A 558 23.93 -2.15 0.16
N ASN A 559 25.26 -2.08 0.22
CA ASN A 559 26.06 -3.16 0.81
C ASN A 559 25.84 -3.28 2.31
N PHE A 560 25.66 -2.15 3.00
CA PHE A 560 25.35 -2.15 4.42
C PHE A 560 23.96 -2.72 4.69
N GLY A 561 22.95 -2.29 3.92
CA GLY A 561 21.57 -2.82 4.00
C GLY A 561 21.48 -4.33 3.73
N LYS A 562 22.20 -4.84 2.72
CA LYS A 562 22.30 -6.29 2.44
C LYS A 562 22.79 -7.09 3.65
N GLY A 563 23.67 -6.50 4.47
CA GLY A 563 24.25 -7.15 5.64
C GLY A 563 23.23 -7.65 6.67
N PHE A 564 22.00 -7.12 6.66
CA PHE A 564 20.95 -7.49 7.61
C PHE A 564 20.09 -8.68 7.17
N PHE A 565 20.24 -9.20 5.93
CA PHE A 565 19.40 -10.28 5.42
C PHE A 565 20.15 -11.61 5.36
N ALA A 566 19.40 -12.72 5.51
CA ALA A 566 19.96 -14.07 5.47
C ALA A 566 20.37 -14.47 4.06
N ASN A 567 19.52 -14.18 3.08
CA ASN A 567 19.71 -14.53 1.68
C ASN A 567 19.82 -13.28 0.80
N GLU A 568 20.71 -13.33 -0.18
CA GLU A 568 20.91 -12.22 -1.13
C GLU A 568 19.88 -12.24 -2.26
N VAL A 569 19.33 -11.07 -2.58
CA VAL A 569 18.50 -10.86 -3.77
C VAL A 569 19.27 -10.13 -4.87
N PRO A 570 18.87 -10.24 -6.17
CA PRO A 570 19.45 -9.45 -7.25
C PRO A 570 19.44 -7.95 -6.94
N GLU A 571 20.35 -7.16 -7.49
CA GLU A 571 20.29 -5.72 -7.25
C GLU A 571 19.15 -5.02 -8.00
N PHE A 572 18.62 -3.95 -7.41
CA PHE A 572 17.65 -3.07 -8.03
C PHE A 572 18.28 -2.08 -9.00
N GLU A 573 17.50 -1.69 -10.00
CA GLU A 573 17.78 -0.54 -10.85
C GLU A 573 16.87 0.65 -10.53
N MET A 574 17.17 1.80 -11.12
CA MET A 574 16.42 3.05 -10.95
C MET A 574 15.95 3.56 -12.29
N TYR A 575 14.68 3.98 -12.38
CA TYR A 575 14.08 4.57 -13.58
C TYR A 575 13.25 5.80 -13.24
N THR A 576 12.83 6.54 -14.27
CA THR A 576 11.83 7.61 -14.22
C THR A 576 10.61 7.29 -15.08
N TYR A 577 9.51 7.97 -14.78
CA TYR A 577 8.29 7.91 -15.56
C TYR A 577 8.47 8.51 -16.96
N ARG A 578 7.66 8.04 -17.92
CA ARG A 578 7.62 8.65 -19.26
C ARG A 578 7.21 10.12 -19.14
N TYR A 579 7.86 10.99 -19.91
CA TYR A 579 7.60 12.43 -19.87
C TYR A 579 6.08 12.76 -19.94
N PRO A 580 5.27 12.22 -20.87
CA PRO A 580 3.85 12.55 -20.94
C PRO A 580 3.01 12.07 -19.74
N ARG A 581 3.51 11.14 -18.93
CA ARG A 581 2.77 10.59 -17.77
C ARG A 581 3.18 11.18 -16.44
N ARG A 582 4.40 11.74 -16.31
CA ARG A 582 4.97 12.19 -15.03
C ARG A 582 4.06 13.05 -14.13
N ALA A 583 3.16 13.85 -14.71
CA ALA A 583 2.28 14.76 -13.97
C ALA A 583 1.06 14.06 -13.34
N ILE A 584 0.80 12.81 -13.71
CA ILE A 584 -0.29 11.98 -13.19
C ILE A 584 0.23 10.74 -12.46
N GLU A 585 1.55 10.65 -12.23
CA GLU A 585 2.20 9.59 -11.46
C GLU A 585 2.59 10.14 -10.08
N GLY A 586 2.72 9.26 -9.09
CA GLY A 586 3.19 9.64 -7.76
C GLY A 586 4.68 10.02 -7.74
N VAL A 587 5.19 10.32 -6.53
CA VAL A 587 6.61 10.65 -6.30
C VAL A 587 7.55 9.49 -6.68
N GLY A 588 7.05 8.26 -6.57
CA GLY A 588 7.65 7.05 -7.14
C GLY A 588 6.93 5.79 -6.69
N ALA A 589 7.43 4.64 -7.15
CA ALA A 589 6.91 3.33 -6.83
C ALA A 589 7.92 2.23 -7.23
N TYR A 590 7.89 1.11 -6.52
CA TYR A 590 8.57 -0.09 -6.96
C TYR A 590 7.84 -0.80 -8.10
N ASN A 591 8.59 -1.25 -9.12
CA ASN A 591 8.09 -2.04 -10.23
C ASN A 591 8.80 -3.39 -10.32
N SER A 592 8.10 -4.42 -9.86
CA SER A 592 8.62 -5.79 -9.82
C SER A 592 8.86 -6.41 -11.22
N GLY A 593 8.21 -5.87 -12.27
CA GLY A 593 8.33 -6.35 -13.65
C GLY A 593 9.63 -5.91 -14.35
N VAL A 594 10.24 -4.81 -13.90
CA VAL A 594 11.55 -4.33 -14.39
C VAL A 594 12.64 -4.37 -13.32
N LYS A 595 12.35 -4.96 -12.16
CA LYS A 595 13.27 -5.09 -11.01
C LYS A 595 13.80 -3.75 -10.50
N ALA A 596 12.94 -2.73 -10.48
CA ALA A 596 13.43 -1.39 -10.29
C ALA A 596 12.51 -0.50 -9.50
N PHE A 597 13.15 0.41 -8.79
CA PHE A 597 12.53 1.55 -8.16
C PHE A 597 12.36 2.66 -9.21
N ILE A 598 11.14 3.17 -9.36
CA ILE A 598 10.81 4.28 -10.27
C ILE A 598 10.56 5.51 -9.42
N PHE A 599 11.17 6.65 -9.77
CA PHE A 599 10.87 7.93 -9.12
C PHE A 599 10.56 9.03 -10.12
N ASN A 600 9.84 10.04 -9.68
CA ASN A 600 9.51 11.19 -10.50
C ASN A 600 10.70 12.16 -10.53
N THR A 601 11.28 12.36 -11.72
CA THR A 601 12.37 13.32 -11.91
C THR A 601 11.88 14.73 -12.23
N ASP A 602 10.56 14.97 -12.22
CA ASP A 602 9.99 16.31 -12.40
C ASP A 602 10.21 17.16 -11.13
N PRO A 603 10.82 18.35 -11.24
CA PRO A 603 11.10 19.20 -10.08
C PRO A 603 9.88 19.63 -9.25
N TYR A 604 8.66 19.53 -9.81
CA TYR A 604 7.41 19.84 -9.09
C TYR A 604 6.70 18.63 -8.52
N PHE A 605 7.09 17.42 -8.92
CA PHE A 605 6.46 16.16 -8.49
C PHE A 605 7.45 15.20 -7.81
N SER A 606 8.70 15.63 -7.62
CA SER A 606 9.76 14.89 -6.96
C SER A 606 9.81 15.20 -5.47
N LEU A 607 10.43 14.30 -4.70
CA LEU A 607 10.70 14.55 -3.29
C LEU A 607 11.87 15.53 -3.11
N PRO A 608 11.85 16.32 -2.02
CA PRO A 608 12.96 17.18 -1.69
C PRO A 608 14.19 16.35 -1.28
N LYS A 609 15.38 16.92 -1.51
CA LYS A 609 16.70 16.33 -1.24
C LYS A 609 16.88 15.81 0.18
N TRP A 610 16.19 16.39 1.16
CA TRP A 610 16.25 15.98 2.56
C TRP A 610 15.38 14.76 2.88
N SER A 611 14.42 14.38 2.03
CA SER A 611 13.58 13.18 2.21
C SER A 611 14.11 11.95 1.45
N LEU A 612 15.15 12.13 0.62
CA LEU A 612 15.62 11.11 -0.32
C LEU A 612 15.99 9.78 0.34
N THR A 613 16.70 9.79 1.49
CA THR A 613 17.17 8.55 2.14
C THR A 613 16.00 7.65 2.55
N SER A 614 15.00 8.17 3.26
CA SER A 614 13.87 7.36 3.75
C SER A 614 13.07 6.76 2.59
N PHE A 615 12.76 7.58 1.59
CA PHE A 615 12.02 7.13 0.42
C PHE A 615 12.79 6.10 -0.41
N ALA A 616 14.08 6.34 -0.66
CA ALA A 616 14.88 5.38 -1.39
C ALA A 616 15.02 4.05 -0.61
N ASP A 617 15.12 4.10 0.71
CA ASP A 617 15.15 2.92 1.57
C ASP A 617 13.86 2.10 1.46
N HIS A 618 12.71 2.78 1.54
CA HIS A 618 11.36 2.23 1.38
C HIS A 618 11.19 1.44 0.07
N GLU A 619 11.73 1.94 -1.04
CA GLU A 619 11.53 1.34 -2.37
C GLU A 619 12.62 0.33 -2.77
N SER A 620 13.70 0.22 -2.00
CA SER A 620 14.92 -0.46 -2.43
C SER A 620 15.37 -1.61 -1.53
N MET A 621 16.67 -1.72 -1.22
CA MET A 621 17.30 -2.90 -0.62
C MET A 621 16.74 -3.25 0.76
N MET A 622 16.30 -2.27 1.54
CA MET A 622 15.70 -2.56 2.84
C MET A 622 14.18 -2.65 2.77
N GLY A 623 13.51 -2.00 1.82
CA GLY A 623 12.05 -2.07 1.66
C GLY A 623 11.56 -3.03 0.57
N HIS A 624 10.71 -2.51 -0.33
CA HIS A 624 9.90 -3.30 -1.30
C HIS A 624 10.72 -4.22 -2.20
N HIS A 625 11.88 -3.76 -2.69
CA HIS A 625 12.65 -4.56 -3.62
C HIS A 625 13.09 -5.89 -3.00
N ASN A 626 13.66 -5.83 -1.79
CA ASN A 626 14.12 -7.03 -1.11
C ASN A 626 12.93 -7.90 -0.70
N GLN A 627 11.89 -7.33 -0.10
CA GLN A 627 10.70 -8.08 0.31
C GLN A 627 10.07 -8.87 -0.85
N ILE A 628 9.89 -8.25 -2.00
CA ILE A 628 9.28 -8.90 -3.18
C ILE A 628 10.20 -9.97 -3.77
N TYR A 629 11.50 -9.72 -3.88
CA TYR A 629 12.43 -10.69 -4.44
C TYR A 629 12.71 -11.86 -3.50
N TYR A 630 12.70 -11.61 -2.19
CA TYR A 630 12.79 -12.65 -1.18
C TYR A 630 11.63 -13.63 -1.34
N ALA A 631 10.39 -13.15 -1.35
CA ALA A 631 9.22 -14.00 -1.56
C ALA A 631 9.24 -14.75 -2.91
N LYS A 632 9.91 -14.22 -3.95
CA LYS A 632 10.04 -14.89 -5.25
C LYS A 632 11.08 -16.00 -5.26
N GLN A 633 12.17 -15.88 -4.49
CA GLN A 633 13.31 -16.80 -4.56
C GLN A 633 13.37 -17.77 -3.38
N TYR A 634 12.81 -17.36 -2.25
CA TYR A 634 13.10 -17.91 -0.93
C TYR A 634 11.83 -18.24 -0.14
N LEU A 635 10.71 -18.44 -0.83
CA LEU A 635 9.45 -18.85 -0.20
C LEU A 635 9.63 -20.22 0.48
N ALA A 636 9.28 -20.28 1.76
CA ALA A 636 9.47 -21.46 2.59
C ALA A 636 8.60 -22.63 2.12
N LYS A 637 9.17 -23.84 2.25
CA LYS A 637 8.51 -25.10 1.92
C LYS A 637 8.46 -25.99 3.14
N TYR A 638 7.47 -26.85 3.18
CA TYR A 638 7.43 -27.96 4.13
C TYR A 638 7.07 -29.25 3.41
N ASN A 639 7.89 -30.29 3.61
CA ASN A 639 7.77 -31.59 2.92
C ASN A 639 7.59 -31.42 1.39
N ASP A 640 8.46 -30.64 0.76
CA ASP A 640 8.44 -30.30 -0.67
C ASP A 640 7.19 -29.57 -1.18
N GLN A 641 6.32 -29.11 -0.28
CA GLN A 641 5.08 -28.39 -0.60
C GLN A 641 5.17 -26.91 -0.22
N GLN A 642 4.45 -26.08 -0.99
CA GLN A 642 4.23 -24.66 -0.71
C GLN A 642 2.85 -24.26 -1.24
N LEU A 643 2.18 -23.32 -0.57
CA LEU A 643 0.95 -22.69 -1.10
C LEU A 643 1.24 -21.77 -2.30
N GLY A 644 2.50 -21.38 -2.49
CA GLY A 644 2.87 -20.29 -3.38
C GLY A 644 2.64 -18.92 -2.73
N ASN A 645 3.00 -17.86 -3.44
CA ASN A 645 2.83 -16.48 -2.96
C ASN A 645 1.38 -16.01 -3.22
N ILE A 646 0.42 -16.57 -2.48
CA ILE A 646 -1.02 -16.35 -2.69
C ILE A 646 -1.61 -15.24 -1.82
N PHE A 647 -0.86 -14.74 -0.84
CA PHE A 647 -1.28 -13.64 0.03
C PHE A 647 -0.68 -12.33 -0.50
N ASP A 648 -1.48 -11.26 -0.48
CA ASP A 648 -1.10 -9.94 -1.02
C ASP A 648 -1.70 -8.82 -0.17
N TYR A 649 -1.46 -8.88 1.15
CA TYR A 649 -2.02 -7.90 2.08
C TYR A 649 -1.20 -6.61 2.11
N THR A 650 -1.85 -5.49 1.80
CA THR A 650 -1.22 -4.15 1.86
C THR A 650 -0.62 -3.85 3.24
N ALA A 651 -1.26 -4.31 4.32
CA ALA A 651 -0.73 -4.13 5.67
C ALA A 651 0.67 -4.71 5.83
N TYR A 652 0.90 -5.91 5.32
CA TYR A 652 2.22 -6.53 5.32
C TYR A 652 3.19 -5.81 4.40
N VAL A 653 2.80 -5.59 3.13
CA VAL A 653 3.71 -5.09 2.09
C VAL A 653 4.20 -3.68 2.42
N GLU A 654 3.27 -2.79 2.73
CA GLU A 654 3.60 -1.42 3.11
C GLU A 654 4.16 -1.36 4.52
N GLY A 655 3.62 -2.14 5.45
CA GLY A 655 4.10 -2.20 6.83
C GLY A 655 5.55 -2.66 6.94
N TRP A 656 5.98 -3.58 6.08
CA TRP A 656 7.39 -3.97 5.92
C TRP A 656 8.25 -2.76 5.56
N ALA A 657 7.90 -2.04 4.49
CA ALA A 657 8.69 -0.92 4.03
C ALA A 657 8.78 0.18 5.12
N LEU A 658 7.68 0.48 5.81
CA LEU A 658 7.67 1.41 6.95
C LEU A 658 8.47 0.91 8.16
N PHE A 659 8.42 -0.40 8.45
CA PHE A 659 9.22 -1.02 9.51
C PHE A 659 10.71 -0.86 9.18
N MET A 660 11.07 -0.99 7.92
CA MET A 660 12.45 -0.87 7.47
C MET A 660 12.94 0.59 7.44
N GLU A 661 12.07 1.56 7.16
CA GLU A 661 12.37 2.98 7.36
C GLU A 661 12.66 3.32 8.83
N TRP A 662 11.90 2.73 9.77
CA TRP A 662 12.23 2.82 11.20
C TRP A 662 13.56 2.11 11.50
N PHE A 663 13.75 0.89 10.98
CA PHE A 663 14.96 0.13 11.21
C PHE A 663 16.21 0.83 10.65
N ALA A 664 16.09 1.65 9.61
CA ALA A 664 17.18 2.50 9.15
C ALA A 664 17.67 3.47 10.24
N ILE A 665 16.78 3.96 11.12
CA ILE A 665 17.17 4.74 12.30
C ILE A 665 17.99 3.87 13.25
N GLU A 666 17.50 2.67 13.59
CA GLU A 666 18.19 1.70 14.45
C GLU A 666 19.52 1.21 13.85
N ALA A 667 19.64 1.15 12.53
CA ALA A 667 20.85 0.77 11.80
C ALA A 667 21.86 1.92 11.67
N GLY A 668 21.48 3.13 12.12
CA GLY A 668 22.35 4.30 12.13
C GLY A 668 22.44 5.04 10.80
N TYR A 669 21.44 4.94 9.91
CA TYR A 669 21.44 5.63 8.62
C TYR A 669 21.54 7.15 8.76
N TYR A 670 21.03 7.69 9.85
CA TYR A 670 20.93 9.13 10.06
C TYR A 670 21.85 9.67 11.15
N GLY A 671 22.52 8.82 11.92
CA GLY A 671 23.28 9.24 13.09
C GLY A 671 23.58 8.06 14.00
N THR A 672 24.16 8.33 15.16
CA THR A 672 24.28 7.34 16.24
C THR A 672 22.91 7.13 16.88
N PRO A 673 22.31 5.93 16.81
CA PRO A 673 20.97 5.68 17.35
C PRO A 673 20.91 5.92 18.86
N ASP A 674 19.76 6.39 19.33
CA ASP A 674 19.43 6.42 20.75
C ASP A 674 18.72 5.12 21.15
N TYR A 675 19.51 4.10 21.51
CA TYR A 675 18.98 2.80 21.94
C TYR A 675 18.40 2.80 23.37
N ASP A 676 18.67 3.84 24.16
CA ASP A 676 18.25 3.95 25.55
C ASP A 676 16.87 4.60 25.70
N SER A 677 16.42 5.35 24.70
CA SER A 677 15.05 5.90 24.65
C SER A 677 13.98 4.80 24.58
N ASP A 678 12.77 5.07 25.07
CA ASP A 678 11.59 4.22 24.82
C ASP A 678 10.83 4.63 23.54
N ASP A 679 11.22 5.75 22.92
CA ASP A 679 10.67 6.23 21.66
C ASP A 679 11.35 5.53 20.47
N ASN A 680 10.58 4.76 19.72
CA ASN A 680 11.05 4.08 18.50
C ASN A 680 11.59 5.08 17.46
N TYR A 681 11.09 6.31 17.44
CA TYR A 681 11.57 7.36 16.55
C TYR A 681 12.44 8.37 17.28
N ALA A 682 13.13 7.99 18.35
CA ALA A 682 14.02 8.88 19.07
C ALA A 682 15.04 9.57 18.14
N MET A 683 15.34 10.82 18.46
CA MET A 683 16.37 11.57 17.75
C MET A 683 17.74 10.93 18.02
N PRO A 684 18.57 10.67 16.98
CA PRO A 684 19.95 10.24 17.17
C PRO A 684 20.69 11.08 18.22
N VAL A 685 21.47 10.44 19.08
CA VAL A 685 22.27 11.13 20.13
C VAL A 685 23.43 11.93 19.54
N ASP A 686 23.85 11.59 18.32
CA ASP A 686 24.89 12.28 17.56
C ASP A 686 24.63 12.17 16.05
N PHE A 687 24.73 13.29 15.33
CA PHE A 687 24.56 13.38 13.89
C PHE A 687 25.88 13.49 13.12
N GLN A 688 27.03 13.45 13.80
CA GLN A 688 28.33 13.69 13.16
C GLN A 688 28.76 12.56 12.20
N VAL A 689 28.37 11.32 12.52
CA VAL A 689 28.65 10.13 11.70
C VAL A 689 27.37 9.35 11.47
N SER A 690 27.22 8.77 10.28
CA SER A 690 26.09 7.93 9.92
C SER A 690 26.51 6.78 9.01
N LYS A 691 25.64 5.78 8.87
CA LYS A 691 25.76 4.65 7.92
C LYS A 691 24.89 4.82 6.68
N GLY A 692 24.19 5.96 6.55
CA GLY A 692 23.35 6.28 5.41
C GLY A 692 24.11 7.07 4.34
N ILE A 693 23.48 8.12 3.80
CA ILE A 693 24.00 8.84 2.62
C ILE A 693 25.35 9.55 2.84
N THR A 694 25.75 9.80 4.09
CA THR A 694 27.08 10.35 4.41
C THR A 694 28.09 9.29 4.89
N SER A 695 27.83 8.00 4.67
CA SER A 695 28.70 6.90 5.13
C SER A 695 30.13 6.97 4.59
N PHE A 696 30.36 7.72 3.51
CA PHE A 696 31.68 8.09 2.99
C PHE A 696 32.57 8.86 3.98
N SER A 697 32.05 9.32 5.13
CA SER A 697 32.81 9.96 6.21
C SER A 697 32.54 9.27 7.54
N GLN A 698 33.61 8.99 8.28
CA GLN A 698 33.56 8.59 9.69
C GLN A 698 34.33 9.59 10.58
N ALA A 699 34.66 10.77 10.03
CA ALA A 699 35.42 11.81 10.73
C ALA A 699 34.56 12.47 11.83
N ARG A 700 35.13 12.61 13.02
CA ARG A 700 34.54 13.33 14.18
C ARG A 700 35.24 14.66 14.43
N THR A 701 36.46 14.83 13.91
CA THR A 701 37.31 16.01 14.10
C THR A 701 37.85 16.50 12.76
N ALA A 702 38.19 17.79 12.68
CA ALA A 702 38.70 18.39 11.45
C ALA A 702 40.00 17.73 10.97
N SER A 703 40.81 17.17 11.86
CA SER A 703 42.03 16.43 11.50
C SER A 703 41.76 15.15 10.70
N GLU A 704 40.60 14.53 10.89
CA GLU A 704 40.22 13.28 10.21
C GLU A 704 39.57 13.53 8.85
N VAL A 705 39.19 14.78 8.55
CA VAL A 705 38.57 15.14 7.28
C VAL A 705 39.63 15.18 6.18
N THR A 706 39.42 14.37 5.14
CA THR A 706 40.23 14.33 3.92
C THR A 706 39.65 15.23 2.83
N ASP A 707 40.45 15.55 1.81
CA ASP A 707 39.96 16.33 0.67
C ASP A 707 38.87 15.58 -0.12
N GLU A 708 38.92 14.25 -0.11
CA GLU A 708 37.85 13.41 -0.69
C GLU A 708 36.53 13.61 0.05
N ILE A 709 36.54 13.63 1.39
CA ILE A 709 35.34 13.89 2.20
C ILE A 709 34.79 15.29 1.87
N VAL A 710 35.66 16.31 1.78
CA VAL A 710 35.29 17.68 1.40
C VAL A 710 34.62 17.70 0.02
N ASN A 711 35.19 17.01 -0.97
CA ASN A 711 34.66 16.99 -2.33
C ASN A 711 33.30 16.26 -2.41
N LYS A 712 33.14 15.15 -1.67
CA LYS A 712 31.87 14.42 -1.63
C LYS A 712 30.76 15.27 -1.00
N ILE A 713 30.99 15.90 0.15
CA ILE A 713 29.95 16.72 0.79
C ILE A 713 29.63 18.00 0.00
N LYS A 714 30.61 18.61 -0.68
CA LYS A 714 30.40 19.75 -1.58
C LYS A 714 29.48 19.42 -2.77
N SER A 715 29.53 18.19 -3.25
CA SER A 715 28.76 17.74 -4.42
C SER A 715 27.46 17.01 -4.08
N LEU A 716 27.30 16.56 -2.83
CA LEU A 716 26.12 15.84 -2.36
C LEU A 716 24.86 16.70 -2.52
N HIS A 717 23.88 16.18 -3.26
CA HIS A 717 22.59 16.83 -3.52
C HIS A 717 22.72 18.27 -4.05
N GLY A 718 23.69 18.46 -4.93
CA GLY A 718 24.02 19.76 -5.51
C GLY A 718 24.64 20.76 -4.55
N GLY A 719 25.19 20.29 -3.42
CA GLY A 719 25.92 21.13 -2.46
C GLY A 719 25.03 21.98 -1.56
N VAL A 720 23.71 21.73 -1.51
CA VAL A 720 22.77 22.51 -0.70
C VAL A 720 23.18 22.59 0.77
N TYR A 721 23.65 21.48 1.35
CA TYR A 721 24.08 21.42 2.75
C TYR A 721 25.39 22.18 2.99
N TRP A 722 26.29 22.19 2.01
CA TRP A 722 27.51 22.99 2.04
C TRP A 722 27.16 24.47 2.05
N THR A 723 26.30 24.91 1.12
CA THR A 723 25.86 26.29 1.00
C THR A 723 25.17 26.79 2.27
N LEU A 724 24.23 26.01 2.84
CA LEU A 724 23.46 26.39 4.02
C LEU A 724 24.28 26.46 5.32
N THR A 725 25.48 25.86 5.36
CA THR A 725 26.35 25.85 6.55
C THR A 725 27.58 26.75 6.42
N ALA A 726 27.65 27.52 5.32
CA ALA A 726 28.72 28.48 5.09
C ALA A 726 28.64 29.63 6.11
N LYS A 727 29.81 30.08 6.59
CA LYS A 727 29.95 31.25 7.45
C LYS A 727 30.75 32.33 6.75
N ASP A 728 30.35 33.58 6.93
CA ASP A 728 31.03 34.72 6.32
C ASP A 728 32.52 34.77 6.71
N GLY A 729 33.39 34.84 5.69
CA GLY A 729 34.83 34.94 5.88
C GLY A 729 35.54 33.63 6.29
N GLU A 730 34.84 32.50 6.37
CA GLU A 730 35.44 31.22 6.73
C GLU A 730 36.20 30.58 5.55
N ASN A 731 37.39 30.06 5.84
CA ASN A 731 38.25 29.36 4.87
C ASN A 731 38.62 27.92 5.28
N ASN A 732 38.18 27.45 6.45
CA ASN A 732 38.45 26.11 6.92
C ASN A 732 37.46 25.09 6.33
N ASN A 733 37.81 24.56 5.15
CA ASN A 733 36.99 23.55 4.46
C ASN A 733 36.73 22.28 5.28
N LYS A 734 37.62 21.91 6.21
CA LYS A 734 37.47 20.69 7.00
C LYS A 734 36.43 20.84 8.10
N GLU A 735 36.46 21.97 8.80
CA GLU A 735 35.44 22.31 9.80
C GLU A 735 34.06 22.52 9.14
N HIS A 736 34.04 23.18 7.97
CA HIS A 736 32.83 23.35 7.19
C HIS A 736 32.25 22.00 6.74
N ALA A 737 33.09 21.07 6.29
CA ALA A 737 32.64 19.72 5.92
C ALA A 737 31.95 18.99 7.08
N LEU A 738 32.49 19.04 8.30
CA LEU A 738 31.85 18.42 9.47
C LEU A 738 30.46 18.99 9.73
N ARG A 739 30.30 20.31 9.65
CA ARG A 739 29.00 20.96 9.83
C ARG A 739 28.02 20.62 8.71
N ALA A 740 28.47 20.58 7.46
CA ALA A 740 27.63 20.20 6.32
C ALA A 740 27.17 18.74 6.41
N ILE A 741 28.04 17.82 6.84
CA ILE A 741 27.68 16.42 7.13
C ILE A 741 26.65 16.35 8.25
N LYS A 742 26.88 17.06 9.37
CA LYS A 742 25.95 17.09 10.49
C LYS A 742 24.57 17.63 10.09
N LEU A 743 24.53 18.71 9.30
CA LEU A 743 23.28 19.24 8.74
C LEU A 743 22.58 18.21 7.85
N THR A 744 23.34 17.56 6.96
CA THR A 744 22.80 16.53 6.06
C THR A 744 22.10 15.44 6.86
N ASN A 745 22.79 14.88 7.86
CA ASN A 745 22.26 13.80 8.71
C ASN A 745 21.00 14.23 9.49
N MET A 746 20.99 15.42 10.08
CA MET A 746 19.79 15.97 10.74
C MET A 746 18.61 16.11 9.78
N LEU A 747 18.84 16.62 8.56
CA LEU A 747 17.78 16.82 7.58
C LEU A 747 17.30 15.52 6.95
N GLN A 748 18.18 14.53 6.73
CA GLN A 748 17.78 13.19 6.30
C GLN A 748 16.91 12.49 7.35
N TYR A 749 17.25 12.63 8.64
CA TYR A 749 16.42 12.13 9.74
C TYR A 749 15.06 12.86 9.81
N PHE A 750 15.06 14.18 9.61
CA PHE A 750 13.81 14.94 9.48
C PHE A 750 12.95 14.41 8.32
N GLY A 751 13.59 14.05 7.20
CA GLY A 751 12.98 13.31 6.10
C GLY A 751 12.28 12.04 6.54
N ALA A 752 12.97 11.17 7.28
CA ALA A 752 12.40 9.94 7.81
C ALA A 752 11.18 10.19 8.71
N LEU A 753 11.24 11.20 9.59
CA LEU A 753 10.10 11.60 10.40
C LEU A 753 8.93 12.10 9.54
N ASN A 754 9.19 12.91 8.51
CA ASN A 754 8.15 13.43 7.63
C ASN A 754 7.48 12.33 6.79
N GLU A 755 8.24 11.38 6.26
CA GLU A 755 7.69 10.23 5.53
C GLU A 755 6.86 9.33 6.43
N ALA A 756 7.34 9.06 7.65
CA ALA A 756 6.57 8.34 8.67
C ALA A 756 5.29 9.11 9.02
N GLN A 757 5.35 10.44 9.09
CA GLN A 757 4.24 11.28 9.54
C GLN A 757 3.02 11.19 8.65
N LEU A 758 3.20 11.14 7.33
CA LEU A 758 2.10 10.93 6.39
C LEU A 758 1.30 9.67 6.78
N ARG A 759 1.98 8.57 7.14
CA ARG A 759 1.33 7.29 7.46
C ARG A 759 0.86 7.19 8.90
N ASN A 760 1.52 7.89 9.84
CA ASN A 760 1.04 8.02 11.22
C ASN A 760 -0.33 8.70 11.26
N MET A 761 -0.46 9.83 10.55
CA MET A 761 -1.71 10.60 10.49
C MET A 761 -2.85 9.78 9.88
N ARG A 762 -2.59 8.97 8.85
CA ARG A 762 -3.63 8.16 8.18
C ARG A 762 -4.51 7.35 9.14
N ARG A 763 -3.92 6.74 10.18
CA ARG A 763 -4.68 5.96 11.18
C ARG A 763 -5.66 6.82 11.96
N ALA A 764 -5.23 7.99 12.42
CA ALA A 764 -6.08 8.92 13.17
C ALA A 764 -7.15 9.56 12.27
N VAL A 765 -6.77 9.95 11.06
CA VAL A 765 -7.60 10.69 10.12
C VAL A 765 -8.71 9.81 9.53
N ASP A 766 -8.37 8.60 9.09
CA ASP A 766 -9.32 7.64 8.51
C ASP A 766 -10.38 7.22 9.55
N THR A 767 -9.94 6.87 10.75
CA THR A 767 -10.85 6.55 11.87
C THR A 767 -11.67 7.75 12.32
N ALA A 768 -11.16 8.98 12.22
CA ALA A 768 -11.95 10.18 12.51
C ALA A 768 -13.08 10.42 11.49
N TYR A 769 -12.90 10.03 10.22
CA TYR A 769 -13.97 10.07 9.24
C TYR A 769 -14.99 8.95 9.42
N HIS A 770 -14.52 7.73 9.70
CA HIS A 770 -15.32 6.52 9.49
C HIS A 770 -15.61 5.70 10.75
N GLY A 771 -14.76 5.81 11.76
CA GLY A 771 -14.79 4.99 12.97
C GLY A 771 -15.70 5.54 14.05
N ASP A 772 -16.21 4.62 14.87
CA ASP A 772 -16.88 4.96 16.12
C ASP A 772 -15.84 5.12 17.23
N ILE A 773 -15.45 6.37 17.48
CA ILE A 773 -14.33 6.72 18.36
C ILE A 773 -14.68 7.88 19.30
N GLU A 774 -13.96 7.97 20.40
CA GLU A 774 -13.76 9.20 21.16
C GLU A 774 -12.69 10.03 20.45
N GLY A 775 -13.11 11.01 19.65
CA GLY A 775 -12.18 11.86 18.89
C GLY A 775 -11.41 12.85 19.77
N HIS A 776 -10.41 13.49 19.18
CA HIS A 776 -9.56 14.50 19.83
C HIS A 776 -10.09 15.93 19.59
N THR A 777 -9.61 16.90 20.38
CA THR A 777 -10.06 18.29 20.27
C THR A 777 -9.75 18.90 18.89
N ASP A 778 -8.61 18.57 18.32
CA ASP A 778 -8.12 19.01 17.02
C ASP A 778 -8.40 18.01 15.88
N LEU A 779 -8.99 16.85 16.20
CA LEU A 779 -9.43 15.84 15.25
C LEU A 779 -10.66 15.07 15.79
N PRO A 780 -11.86 15.66 15.72
CA PRO A 780 -13.06 15.10 16.34
C PRO A 780 -13.62 13.89 15.58
N ARG A 781 -14.46 13.10 16.25
CA ARG A 781 -15.25 12.02 15.64
C ARG A 781 -16.17 12.60 14.55
N GLY A 782 -16.22 11.95 13.39
CA GLY A 782 -16.99 12.43 12.25
C GLY A 782 -16.44 13.74 11.67
N ALA A 783 -15.11 13.89 11.67
CA ALA A 783 -14.43 15.11 11.23
C ALA A 783 -14.85 15.53 9.81
N SER A 784 -14.87 16.84 9.60
CA SER A 784 -14.97 17.45 8.26
C SER A 784 -13.65 17.39 7.50
N ILE A 785 -13.72 17.59 6.18
CA ILE A 785 -12.53 17.63 5.31
C ILE A 785 -11.56 18.72 5.79
N ASN A 786 -12.06 19.90 6.15
CA ASN A 786 -11.22 20.99 6.64
C ASN A 786 -10.54 20.67 7.97
N GLN A 787 -11.23 20.03 8.93
CA GLN A 787 -10.61 19.63 10.20
C GLN A 787 -9.47 18.63 9.98
N VAL A 788 -9.69 17.64 9.11
CA VAL A 788 -8.65 16.69 8.69
C VAL A 788 -7.45 17.41 8.07
N ARG A 789 -7.70 18.36 7.16
CA ARG A 789 -6.62 19.12 6.51
C ARG A 789 -5.84 19.97 7.50
N GLU A 790 -6.50 20.62 8.45
CA GLU A 790 -5.83 21.41 9.49
C GLU A 790 -4.99 20.56 10.44
N PHE A 791 -5.47 19.35 10.77
CA PHE A 791 -4.67 18.36 11.51
C PHE A 791 -3.42 17.97 10.72
N MET A 792 -3.56 17.65 9.43
CA MET A 792 -2.41 17.27 8.57
C MET A 792 -1.39 18.40 8.42
N LYS A 793 -1.84 19.65 8.20
CA LYS A 793 -0.98 20.83 8.07
C LYS A 793 -0.23 21.15 9.35
N SER A 794 -0.84 20.91 10.51
CA SER A 794 -0.24 21.26 11.80
C SER A 794 0.83 20.27 12.25
N ASN A 795 0.83 19.06 11.68
CA ASN A 795 1.67 17.96 12.12
C ASN A 795 2.72 17.51 11.09
N SER A 796 2.74 18.02 9.85
CA SER A 796 3.65 17.55 8.78
C SER A 796 4.22 18.68 7.92
N ALA A 797 5.21 18.35 7.07
CA ALA A 797 5.76 19.26 6.05
C ALA A 797 5.15 19.04 4.64
N LEU A 798 4.02 18.33 4.56
CA LEU A 798 3.34 17.99 3.31
C LEU A 798 2.87 19.25 2.55
N GLY A 799 2.92 19.17 1.22
CA GLY A 799 2.41 20.22 0.36
C GLY A 799 0.88 20.31 0.40
N ILE A 800 0.33 21.48 0.02
CA ILE A 800 -1.13 21.67 -0.04
C ILE A 800 -1.81 20.69 -1.01
N GLY A 801 -1.15 20.36 -2.12
CA GLY A 801 -1.66 19.39 -3.09
C GLY A 801 -1.81 17.98 -2.50
N ASP A 802 -0.80 17.52 -1.76
CA ASP A 802 -0.83 16.22 -1.09
C ASP A 802 -1.97 16.17 -0.06
N ILE A 803 -2.07 17.20 0.79
CA ILE A 803 -3.11 17.29 1.82
C ILE A 803 -4.51 17.32 1.19
N THR A 804 -4.72 18.08 0.13
CA THR A 804 -6.01 18.16 -0.58
C THR A 804 -6.40 16.81 -1.18
N SER A 805 -5.47 16.16 -1.90
CA SER A 805 -5.69 14.86 -2.53
C SER A 805 -5.94 13.74 -1.51
N GLU A 806 -5.07 13.64 -0.51
CA GLU A 806 -5.09 12.56 0.46
C GLU A 806 -6.29 12.68 1.42
N SER A 807 -6.66 13.89 1.86
CA SER A 807 -7.85 14.08 2.71
C SER A 807 -9.15 13.63 2.04
N LEU A 808 -9.26 13.74 0.71
CA LEU A 808 -10.39 13.23 -0.05
C LEU A 808 -10.28 11.72 -0.28
N ARG A 809 -9.08 11.21 -0.61
CA ARG A 809 -8.82 9.77 -0.75
C ARG A 809 -9.26 9.01 0.50
N TYR A 810 -8.87 9.46 1.69
CA TYR A 810 -9.18 8.77 2.94
C TYR A 810 -10.69 8.75 3.19
N LEU A 811 -11.41 9.78 2.76
CA LEU A 811 -12.87 9.85 2.87
C LEU A 811 -13.59 8.89 1.89
N VAL A 812 -13.10 8.72 0.66
CA VAL A 812 -13.77 7.89 -0.36
C VAL A 812 -13.32 6.43 -0.35
N LEU A 813 -12.20 6.12 0.31
CA LEU A 813 -11.60 4.79 0.37
C LEU A 813 -11.37 4.36 1.83
N PRO A 814 -12.45 4.03 2.56
CA PRO A 814 -12.39 3.81 4.00
C PRO A 814 -11.41 2.69 4.39
N ALA A 815 -10.71 2.88 5.50
CA ALA A 815 -9.76 1.97 6.13
C ALA A 815 -8.47 1.70 5.35
N GLN A 816 -8.44 1.85 4.03
CA GLN A 816 -7.24 1.52 3.22
C GLN A 816 -6.00 2.26 3.71
N ALA A 817 -6.15 3.52 4.15
CA ALA A 817 -5.04 4.33 4.60
C ALA A 817 -4.42 3.80 5.92
N THR A 818 -5.16 3.02 6.70
CA THR A 818 -4.70 2.47 7.98
C THR A 818 -3.72 1.30 7.83
N SER A 819 -3.72 0.62 6.68
CA SER A 819 -2.95 -0.61 6.45
C SER A 819 -1.44 -0.41 6.64
N TYR A 820 -0.91 0.69 6.11
CA TYR A 820 0.52 1.03 6.11
C TYR A 820 1.11 0.95 7.51
N ASN A 821 0.52 1.70 8.44
CA ASN A 821 1.04 1.81 9.78
C ASN A 821 0.59 0.65 10.69
N ALA A 822 -0.47 -0.10 10.33
CA ALA A 822 -0.84 -1.33 11.02
C ALA A 822 0.29 -2.38 10.96
N GLY A 823 0.82 -2.65 9.76
CA GLY A 823 1.91 -3.63 9.61
C GLY A 823 3.20 -3.21 10.31
N LYS A 824 3.55 -1.93 10.22
CA LYS A 824 4.70 -1.39 10.94
C LYS A 824 4.61 -1.61 12.45
N GLU A 825 3.49 -1.21 13.06
CA GLU A 825 3.29 -1.34 14.51
C GLU A 825 3.27 -2.82 14.94
N SER A 826 2.65 -3.70 14.14
CA SER A 826 2.66 -5.16 14.41
C SER A 826 4.08 -5.73 14.37
N MET A 827 4.87 -5.41 13.33
CA MET A 827 6.27 -5.84 13.21
C MET A 827 7.18 -5.27 14.31
N LEU A 828 6.97 -4.01 14.73
CA LEU A 828 7.64 -3.41 15.90
C LEU A 828 7.31 -4.14 17.20
N GLY A 829 6.03 -4.52 17.37
CA GLY A 829 5.58 -5.35 18.49
C GLY A 829 6.26 -6.71 18.50
N LEU A 830 6.37 -7.37 17.35
CA LEU A 830 7.07 -8.65 17.20
C LEU A 830 8.58 -8.52 17.46
N TYR A 831 9.23 -7.50 16.90
CA TYR A 831 10.63 -7.17 17.18
C TYR A 831 10.85 -7.04 18.69
N THR A 832 10.00 -6.27 19.37
CA THR A 832 10.09 -6.06 20.82
C THR A 832 9.89 -7.36 21.60
N LYS A 833 8.91 -8.18 21.20
CA LYS A 833 8.60 -9.45 21.86
C LYS A 833 9.76 -10.45 21.72
N VAL A 834 10.29 -10.62 20.52
CA VAL A 834 11.43 -11.53 20.23
C VAL A 834 12.70 -11.05 20.94
N ARG A 835 13.02 -9.75 20.86
CA ARG A 835 14.17 -9.17 21.56
C ARG A 835 14.11 -9.43 23.07
N LYS A 836 12.96 -9.16 23.70
CA LYS A 836 12.75 -9.38 25.14
C LYS A 836 12.81 -10.85 25.51
N HIS A 837 12.35 -11.75 24.65
CA HIS A 837 12.48 -13.19 24.86
C HIS A 837 13.95 -13.63 25.03
N PHE A 838 14.87 -13.04 24.27
CA PHE A 838 16.31 -13.28 24.41
C PHE A 838 16.99 -12.44 25.51
N GLY A 839 16.26 -11.55 26.20
CA GLY A 839 16.83 -10.68 27.23
C GLY A 839 17.79 -9.61 26.70
N LEU A 840 17.71 -9.27 25.40
CA LEU A 840 18.64 -8.37 24.73
C LEU A 840 18.16 -6.91 24.78
N THR A 841 19.09 -5.96 24.86
CA THR A 841 18.82 -4.54 24.54
C THR A 841 18.57 -4.35 23.04
N ARG A 842 18.04 -3.19 22.62
CA ARG A 842 17.85 -2.89 21.18
C ARG A 842 19.16 -3.00 20.42
N LYS A 843 20.21 -2.36 20.95
CA LYS A 843 21.57 -2.42 20.40
C LYS A 843 22.07 -3.85 20.23
N GLU A 844 21.98 -4.66 21.27
CA GLU A 844 22.46 -6.06 21.22
C GLU A 844 21.69 -6.89 20.20
N PHE A 845 20.38 -6.70 20.08
CA PHE A 845 19.58 -7.41 19.09
C PHE A 845 19.97 -7.05 17.64
N VAL A 846 20.35 -5.80 17.40
CA VAL A 846 20.80 -5.33 16.08
C VAL A 846 22.24 -5.77 15.79
N GLU A 847 23.16 -5.68 16.75
CA GLU A 847 24.60 -5.82 16.51
C GLU A 847 25.18 -7.22 16.77
N GLN A 848 24.60 -8.01 17.68
CA GLN A 848 25.22 -9.27 18.11
C GLN A 848 25.21 -10.34 17.01
N THR A 849 26.26 -11.16 17.02
CA THR A 849 26.34 -12.34 16.16
C THR A 849 25.46 -13.48 16.68
N LYS A 850 24.96 -14.31 15.77
CA LYS A 850 24.19 -15.51 16.11
C LYS A 850 24.27 -16.54 14.99
N SER A 851 24.35 -17.82 15.34
CA SER A 851 24.12 -18.91 14.40
C SER A 851 22.63 -19.24 14.27
N PHE A 852 22.14 -19.39 13.05
CA PHE A 852 20.75 -19.76 12.77
C PHE A 852 20.64 -20.49 11.43
N THR A 853 19.48 -21.09 11.15
CA THR A 853 19.19 -21.77 9.89
C THR A 853 18.13 -20.99 9.13
N SER A 854 18.34 -20.79 7.83
CA SER A 854 17.37 -20.17 6.92
C SER A 854 17.25 -21.06 5.68
N ILE A 855 16.03 -21.51 5.37
CA ILE A 855 15.71 -22.28 4.15
C ILE A 855 16.61 -23.53 3.98
N GLY A 856 16.96 -24.17 5.09
CA GLY A 856 17.80 -25.38 5.10
C GLY A 856 19.31 -25.12 5.01
N GLU A 857 19.74 -23.86 4.97
CA GLU A 857 21.15 -23.46 5.02
C GLU A 857 21.53 -22.95 6.41
N GLU A 858 22.70 -23.36 6.92
CA GLU A 858 23.24 -22.91 8.21
C GLU A 858 24.09 -21.65 8.04
N HIS A 859 23.78 -20.62 8.83
CA HIS A 859 24.57 -19.39 8.92
C HIS A 859 25.32 -19.38 10.24
N GLU A 860 26.59 -19.79 10.25
CA GLU A 860 27.41 -19.81 11.46
C GLU A 860 27.92 -18.41 11.86
N ASN A 861 27.75 -18.04 13.14
CA ASN A 861 28.26 -16.79 13.72
C ASN A 861 27.99 -15.54 12.88
N ALA A 862 26.82 -15.47 12.23
CA ALA A 862 26.49 -14.39 11.32
C ALA A 862 26.48 -13.05 12.06
N GLU A 863 27.14 -12.03 11.49
CA GLU A 863 27.00 -10.63 11.92
C GLU A 863 25.53 -10.22 11.84
N HIS A 864 25.09 -9.41 12.81
CA HIS A 864 23.68 -9.03 12.96
C HIS A 864 22.73 -10.24 13.08
N GLY A 865 23.21 -11.36 13.61
CA GLY A 865 22.52 -12.66 13.48
C GLY A 865 21.13 -12.71 14.10
N TYR A 866 20.86 -12.00 15.21
CA TYR A 866 19.52 -11.95 15.82
C TYR A 866 18.51 -11.22 14.94
N ILE A 867 18.83 -9.99 14.52
CA ILE A 867 17.97 -9.24 13.61
C ILE A 867 17.85 -9.93 12.25
N LYS A 868 18.91 -10.55 11.75
CA LYS A 868 18.92 -11.27 10.47
C LYS A 868 17.96 -12.46 10.45
N GLU A 869 17.99 -13.29 11.49
CA GLU A 869 17.03 -14.38 11.64
C GLU A 869 15.59 -13.86 11.77
N PHE A 870 15.40 -12.75 12.49
CA PHE A 870 14.08 -12.14 12.65
C PHE A 870 13.51 -11.66 11.31
N LEU A 871 14.30 -10.94 10.51
CA LEU A 871 13.90 -10.48 9.19
C LEU A 871 13.64 -11.65 8.23
N ASP A 872 14.44 -12.71 8.27
CA ASP A 872 14.20 -13.94 7.49
C ASP A 872 12.82 -14.54 7.81
N LYS A 873 12.50 -14.71 9.10
CA LYS A 873 11.21 -15.28 9.52
C LYS A 873 10.02 -14.40 9.15
N LEU A 874 10.19 -13.09 9.10
CA LEU A 874 9.15 -12.18 8.57
C LEU A 874 8.93 -12.44 7.07
N LEU A 875 10.01 -12.56 6.28
CA LEU A 875 9.98 -12.60 4.82
C LEU A 875 9.62 -13.96 4.20
N MET A 876 10.03 -15.06 4.83
CA MET A 876 10.03 -16.40 4.20
C MET A 876 8.65 -16.95 3.82
N ASN A 877 7.56 -16.34 4.31
CA ASN A 877 6.18 -16.79 4.02
C ASN A 877 5.39 -15.84 3.09
N GLY A 878 6.01 -14.79 2.57
CA GLY A 878 5.33 -13.81 1.71
C GLY A 878 4.37 -12.89 2.48
N ALA A 879 3.47 -12.21 1.77
CA ALA A 879 2.68 -11.10 2.31
C ALA A 879 1.44 -11.54 3.11
N LEU A 880 1.68 -12.20 4.24
CA LEU A 880 0.67 -12.72 5.16
C LEU A 880 -0.21 -11.63 5.79
N PRO A 881 -1.46 -11.95 6.17
CA PRO A 881 -2.17 -11.13 7.15
C PRO A 881 -1.39 -11.12 8.49
N LEU A 882 -1.39 -10.00 9.19
CA LEU A 882 -0.50 -9.77 10.34
C LEU A 882 -0.79 -10.72 11.52
N ASP A 883 -2.04 -11.10 11.78
CA ASP A 883 -2.36 -12.13 12.78
C ASP A 883 -1.71 -13.49 12.45
N ALA A 884 -1.59 -13.83 11.17
CA ALA A 884 -0.88 -15.03 10.73
C ALA A 884 0.64 -14.86 10.89
N LEU A 885 1.18 -13.70 10.49
CA LEU A 885 2.59 -13.36 10.68
C LEU A 885 3.01 -13.47 12.15
N LYS A 886 2.19 -12.93 13.06
CA LYS A 886 2.39 -13.05 14.51
C LYS A 886 2.46 -14.50 14.96
N ALA A 887 1.50 -15.33 14.53
CA ALA A 887 1.49 -16.75 14.87
C ALA A 887 2.73 -17.49 14.34
N VAL A 888 3.23 -17.12 13.16
CA VAL A 888 4.48 -17.66 12.58
C VAL A 888 5.68 -17.30 13.46
N ILE A 889 5.82 -16.03 13.84
CA ILE A 889 6.93 -15.58 14.69
C ILE A 889 6.87 -16.20 16.08
N GLU A 890 5.68 -16.26 16.69
CA GLU A 890 5.48 -16.90 17.99
C GLU A 890 5.85 -18.39 17.95
N LYS A 891 5.45 -19.09 16.89
CA LYS A 891 5.82 -20.50 16.68
C LYS A 891 7.33 -20.66 16.45
N GLY A 892 7.91 -19.84 15.58
CA GLY A 892 9.32 -19.94 15.18
C GLY A 892 10.31 -19.66 16.31
N TYR A 893 9.92 -18.85 17.30
CA TYR A 893 10.74 -18.55 18.48
C TYR A 893 10.27 -19.25 19.76
N ASN A 894 9.22 -20.09 19.69
CA ASN A 894 8.59 -20.69 20.87
C ASN A 894 8.20 -19.64 21.92
N LEU A 895 7.59 -18.54 21.48
CA LEU A 895 7.10 -17.49 22.35
C LEU A 895 5.79 -17.96 22.99
N ASN A 896 5.74 -17.96 24.33
CA ASN A 896 4.52 -18.24 25.08
C ASN A 896 3.52 -17.08 25.03
#